data_AF-A0A0M5J130-F1
#
_entry.id   AF-A0A0M5J130-F1
#
_cell.length_a   1.000
_cell.length_b   1.000
_cell.length_c   1.000
_cell.angle_alpha   90.00
_cell.angle_beta   90.00
_cell.angle_gamma   90.00
#
_symmetry.space_group_name_H-M   'P 1'
#
loop_
_entity.id
_entity.type
_entity.pdbx_description
1 polymer ?
#
loop_
_entity_poly.entity_id
_entity_poly.type
_entity_poly.pdbx_seq_one_letter_code
_entity_poly.pdbx_strand_id
1 'polypeptide(L)'
;MDLLNFRNTFEWMALNYHADENGAQRVHHRFVHDAKLVIEALQLQLAKMESPFKNCLCALRKTASLVNGIEMDMPLSFEVFLPIRLPIALKRSFNKKQRTVQMSKCYYRHPFFFGNSLSAKYMNIRLKNDLRKAVAQLAPLAGYWGTIYDIEYEPLKYNRVPFAHQLYAKDRYDGERSIRFDFILAVEFNGAEAPLPAYYNAPQSYKWWAYGLVAVDNSYNPVHWGVLLPCWQNATIAVLLRCHNMLLLLHRLLYAQRCHCLKCPMLLKLSFFMTALDKGEQFKSMSVAELIINSLGHQVFRNFCELLVLSTVGDYKKNAIRSRALRQQQVRGKGIFAMLAKGQQLNVISSQFIMEYFQLAKHPVMIEVMKGIAEETTSMQHIPPLVEATSRRKRRHCVDLQNCEMDLLNFRNTFEWMALNYHADEKGAQRVHHRFVHDAKLVIEALQMQLAKMESPFKNCLCALRKTASLVNGIEMDMPLSFEVFLPIRLPIALKRSFNKKQRTVQMSKCNYRHPFFFGNSLSAKYMNIRLKNDLRKAVAQLAPLAGYWGTIYDIEYEPLKYNRVPFAHQMYAKDRYDGERSIRFDFILAVEFNGAEAPLPAYYNAPQSYKWWAYGLVAVDNSYNPVHWGVLLPCWQNATIAVLLRCHNMLLLLLLIFYLFFWLQNCKRFQR
;
A
#
# COMPACT_ATOMS: atom_id res chain seq x y z
N MET A 1 25.18 -0.32 -15.98
CA MET A 1 25.65 1.08 -16.05
C MET A 1 24.44 1.98 -16.18
N ASP A 2 24.09 2.67 -15.11
CA ASP A 2 23.32 3.92 -15.13
C ASP A 2 23.96 4.75 -14.02
N LEU A 3 24.61 5.88 -14.33
CA LEU A 3 25.26 6.67 -13.28
C LEU A 3 24.23 7.15 -12.26
N LEU A 4 24.59 7.05 -10.96
CA LEU A 4 23.88 7.63 -9.83
C LEU A 4 23.79 9.16 -9.94
N ASN A 5 22.80 9.63 -10.71
CA ASN A 5 22.49 11.04 -10.85
C ASN A 5 21.61 11.53 -9.67
N PHE A 6 21.57 12.86 -9.46
CA PHE A 6 20.91 13.47 -8.30
C PHE A 6 19.48 12.95 -8.07
N ARG A 7 18.68 12.83 -9.14
CA ARG A 7 17.30 12.33 -9.06
C ARG A 7 17.25 10.85 -8.66
N ASN A 8 17.99 10.00 -9.36
CA ASN A 8 17.99 8.55 -9.16
C ASN A 8 18.44 8.19 -7.73
N THR A 9 19.45 8.89 -7.20
CA THR A 9 19.95 8.65 -5.85
C THR A 9 18.90 8.97 -4.77
N PHE A 10 18.11 10.05 -4.94
CA PHE A 10 17.03 10.38 -4.01
C PHE A 10 15.84 9.41 -4.07
N GLU A 11 15.47 8.92 -5.26
CA GLU A 11 14.46 7.86 -5.40
C GLU A 11 14.94 6.58 -4.69
N TRP A 12 16.19 6.19 -4.92
CA TRP A 12 16.75 4.97 -4.34
C TRP A 12 16.97 5.07 -2.82
N MET A 13 17.37 6.23 -2.28
CA MET A 13 17.37 6.50 -0.84
C MET A 13 15.96 6.41 -0.23
N ALA A 14 14.91 6.77 -0.98
CA ALA A 14 13.54 6.66 -0.51
C ALA A 14 13.05 5.21 -0.51
N LEU A 15 13.37 4.41 -1.54
CA LEU A 15 13.03 2.99 -1.59
C LEU A 15 13.64 2.21 -0.42
N ASN A 16 14.91 2.46 -0.09
CA ASN A 16 15.64 1.71 0.93
C ASN A 16 15.45 2.19 2.37
N TYR A 17 14.61 3.21 2.62
CA TYR A 17 14.50 3.85 3.95
C TYR A 17 14.08 2.88 5.09
N HIS A 18 13.33 1.81 4.77
CA HIS A 18 12.74 0.88 5.74
C HIS A 18 13.25 -0.58 5.65
N ALA A 19 14.36 -0.88 4.99
CA ALA A 19 14.72 -2.26 4.63
C ALA A 19 15.17 -3.20 5.78
N ASP A 20 15.00 -2.82 7.06
CA ASP A 20 14.96 -3.78 8.18
C ASP A 20 13.49 -4.12 8.47
N GLU A 21 12.99 -5.11 7.74
CA GLU A 21 11.58 -5.52 7.76
C GLU A 21 11.11 -5.92 9.16
N ASN A 22 11.97 -6.56 9.96
CA ASN A 22 11.63 -7.07 11.28
C ASN A 22 11.66 -5.99 12.36
N GLY A 23 12.61 -5.05 12.29
CA GLY A 23 12.69 -3.92 13.20
C GLY A 23 11.60 -2.88 12.91
N ALA A 24 11.53 -2.39 11.67
CA ALA A 24 10.65 -1.29 11.28
C ALA A 24 9.16 -1.64 11.41
N GLN A 25 8.74 -2.84 10.98
CA GLN A 25 7.34 -3.26 11.07
C GLN A 25 6.85 -3.34 12.53
N ARG A 26 7.70 -3.81 13.45
CA ARG A 26 7.39 -3.84 14.89
C ARG A 26 7.26 -2.44 15.47
N VAL A 27 8.13 -1.50 15.08
CA VAL A 27 8.04 -0.09 15.51
C VAL A 27 6.77 0.57 14.98
N HIS A 28 6.42 0.36 13.71
CA HIS A 28 5.20 0.90 13.10
C HIS A 28 3.93 0.35 13.77
N HIS A 29 3.86 -0.96 14.01
CA HIS A 29 2.72 -1.58 14.70
C HIS A 29 2.55 -1.03 16.12
N ARG A 30 3.65 -0.84 16.85
CA ARG A 30 3.65 -0.19 18.18
C ARG A 30 3.09 1.22 18.11
N PHE A 31 3.61 2.03 17.18
CA PHE A 31 3.15 3.39 16.94
C PHE A 31 1.64 3.46 16.65
N VAL A 32 1.11 2.63 15.74
CA VAL A 32 -0.31 2.64 15.37
C VAL A 32 -1.22 2.29 16.55
N HIS A 33 -0.83 1.31 17.37
CA HIS A 33 -1.62 0.91 18.53
C HIS A 33 -1.55 1.95 19.67
N ASP A 34 -0.36 2.45 20.02
CA ASP A 34 -0.22 3.50 21.03
C ASP A 34 -0.93 4.79 20.59
N ALA A 35 -0.86 5.15 19.31
CA ALA A 35 -1.62 6.28 18.77
C ALA A 35 -3.14 6.10 18.88
N LYS A 36 -3.66 4.87 18.69
CA LYS A 36 -5.08 4.53 18.91
C LYS A 36 -5.48 4.77 20.37
N LEU A 37 -4.69 4.29 21.34
CA LEU A 37 -4.94 4.47 22.77
C LEU A 37 -5.05 5.96 23.15
N VAL A 38 -4.14 6.81 22.66
CA VAL A 38 -4.18 8.26 22.94
C VAL A 38 -5.43 8.93 22.34
N ILE A 39 -5.84 8.53 21.13
CA ILE A 39 -7.05 9.05 20.49
C ILE A 39 -8.30 8.65 21.29
N GLU A 40 -8.41 7.38 21.70
CA GLU A 40 -9.57 6.85 22.42
C GLU A 40 -9.71 7.50 23.80
N ALA A 41 -8.61 7.66 24.54
CA ALA A 41 -8.60 8.38 25.81
C ALA A 41 -9.06 9.85 25.66
N LEU A 42 -8.56 10.54 24.63
CA LEU A 42 -8.95 11.92 24.33
C LEU A 42 -10.43 12.04 23.92
N GLN A 43 -10.93 11.12 23.09
CA GLN A 43 -12.33 11.09 22.67
C GLN A 43 -13.26 10.81 23.85
N LEU A 44 -12.91 9.86 24.72
CA LEU A 44 -13.66 9.56 25.94
C LEU A 44 -13.73 10.78 26.87
N GLN A 45 -12.61 11.50 27.04
CA GLN A 45 -12.60 12.69 27.89
C GLN A 45 -13.39 13.86 27.30
N LEU A 46 -13.30 14.08 25.98
CA LEU A 46 -14.14 15.06 25.29
C LEU A 46 -15.64 14.70 25.33
N ALA A 47 -15.98 13.41 25.34
CA ALA A 47 -17.35 12.94 25.50
C ALA A 47 -17.89 13.21 26.92
N LYS A 48 -17.10 12.91 27.97
CA LYS A 48 -17.43 13.22 29.38
C LYS A 48 -17.62 14.72 29.62
N MET A 49 -16.87 15.56 28.92
CA MET A 49 -16.99 17.03 28.98
C MET A 49 -18.10 17.61 28.09
N GLU A 50 -18.92 16.76 27.47
CA GLU A 50 -19.95 17.14 26.48
C GLU A 50 -19.45 18.05 25.35
N SER A 51 -18.17 17.93 24.97
CA SER A 51 -17.59 18.78 23.94
C SER A 51 -18.32 18.58 22.60
N PRO A 52 -18.65 19.66 21.85
CA PRO A 52 -19.18 19.54 20.50
C PRO A 52 -18.19 18.88 19.52
N PHE A 53 -16.93 18.67 19.93
CA PHE A 53 -15.91 17.98 19.15
C PHE A 53 -15.76 16.47 19.46
N LYS A 54 -16.56 15.89 20.38
CA LYS A 54 -16.42 14.48 20.80
C LYS A 54 -16.39 13.46 19.65
N ASN A 55 -17.20 13.69 18.61
CA ASN A 55 -17.28 12.84 17.41
C ASN A 55 -16.45 13.38 16.22
N CYS A 56 -15.67 14.44 16.40
CA CYS A 56 -14.94 15.13 15.33
C CYS A 56 -13.49 14.66 15.16
N LEU A 57 -12.91 13.97 16.15
CA LEU A 57 -11.50 13.59 16.14
C LEU A 57 -11.21 12.18 15.57
N CYS A 58 -12.19 11.49 14.97
CA CYS A 58 -12.02 10.12 14.48
C CYS A 58 -10.93 9.98 13.38
N ALA A 59 -10.62 11.07 12.66
CA ALA A 59 -9.56 11.11 11.65
C ALA A 59 -8.16 11.45 12.23
N LEU A 60 -8.04 11.73 13.54
CA LEU A 60 -6.80 12.20 14.18
C LEU A 60 -5.62 11.23 13.97
N ARG A 61 -5.89 9.92 13.84
CA ARG A 61 -4.89 8.89 13.49
C ARG A 61 -4.09 9.21 12.23
N LYS A 62 -4.68 9.86 11.22
CA LYS A 62 -3.95 10.26 9.99
C LYS A 62 -2.96 11.40 10.23
N THR A 63 -3.20 12.20 11.26
CA THR A 63 -2.35 13.35 11.61
C THR A 63 -1.16 12.94 12.49
N ALA A 64 -1.16 11.69 12.97
CA ALA A 64 -0.14 11.13 13.84
C ALA A 64 1.24 11.02 13.15
N SER A 65 2.30 11.18 13.93
CA SER A 65 3.68 10.85 13.60
C SER A 65 4.40 10.37 14.86
N LEU A 66 5.08 9.22 14.80
CA LEU A 66 6.11 8.89 15.77
C LEU A 66 7.37 9.68 15.40
N VAL A 67 8.02 10.29 16.38
CA VAL A 67 9.35 10.90 16.26
C VAL A 67 10.23 10.27 17.32
N ASN A 68 11.45 9.87 16.94
CA ASN A 68 12.46 9.34 17.84
C ASN A 68 13.84 9.84 17.40
N GLY A 69 14.28 10.97 17.96
CA GLY A 69 15.50 11.63 17.53
C GLY A 69 15.51 11.92 16.02
N ILE A 70 16.43 11.27 15.30
CA ILE A 70 16.61 11.37 13.83
C ILE A 70 15.51 10.65 13.03
N GLU A 71 14.85 9.66 13.65
CA GLU A 71 13.82 8.84 13.02
C GLU A 71 12.43 9.49 13.13
N MET A 72 11.63 9.25 12.10
CA MET A 72 10.21 9.60 12.06
C MET A 72 9.46 8.49 11.34
N ASP A 73 8.23 8.24 11.77
CA ASP A 73 7.28 7.30 11.15
C ASP A 73 5.86 7.92 11.22
N MET A 74 4.97 7.54 10.32
CA MET A 74 3.60 8.06 10.20
C MET A 74 2.73 7.15 9.29
N PRO A 75 1.40 7.31 9.25
CA PRO A 75 0.57 6.50 8.36
C PRO A 75 0.89 6.81 6.89
N LEU A 76 0.76 5.80 6.02
CA LEU A 76 0.92 5.96 4.57
C LEU A 76 -0.08 6.97 3.97
N SER A 77 -1.27 7.07 4.56
CA SER A 77 -2.28 8.09 4.22
C SER A 77 -2.29 9.24 5.24
N PHE A 78 -1.10 9.73 5.59
CA PHE A 78 -0.92 10.86 6.50
C PHE A 78 -1.67 12.11 6.02
N GLU A 79 -2.10 12.95 6.95
CA GLU A 79 -2.74 14.22 6.68
C GLU A 79 -2.22 15.30 7.64
N VAL A 80 -2.33 16.58 7.24
CA VAL A 80 -2.22 17.73 8.16
C VAL A 80 -3.57 18.38 8.44
N PHE A 81 -4.55 18.21 7.55
CA PHE A 81 -5.89 18.72 7.76
C PHE A 81 -6.73 17.65 8.46
N LEU A 82 -7.43 18.03 9.52
CA LEU A 82 -8.41 17.19 10.20
C LEU A 82 -9.81 17.53 9.68
N PRO A 83 -10.35 16.73 8.74
CA PRO A 83 -11.70 16.96 8.22
C PRO A 83 -12.76 16.64 9.26
N ILE A 84 -13.62 17.61 9.54
CA ILE A 84 -14.80 17.47 10.39
C ILE A 84 -16.07 17.66 9.57
N ARG A 85 -17.07 16.81 9.80
CA ARG A 85 -18.41 16.96 9.21
C ARG A 85 -19.30 17.64 10.23
N LEU A 86 -19.90 18.76 9.83
CA LEU A 86 -20.88 19.45 10.68
C LEU A 86 -22.27 18.86 10.41
N PRO A 87 -23.04 18.46 11.44
CA PRO A 87 -24.38 17.87 11.28
C PRO A 87 -25.45 18.96 11.02
N ILE A 88 -25.11 19.98 10.23
CA ILE A 88 -25.92 21.20 10.04
C ILE A 88 -25.81 21.64 8.58
N ALA A 89 -26.95 21.91 7.94
CA ALA A 89 -26.99 22.50 6.61
C ALA A 89 -26.43 23.94 6.62
N LEU A 90 -25.46 24.19 5.75
CA LEU A 90 -24.77 25.47 5.59
C LEU A 90 -25.06 26.11 4.24
N LYS A 91 -25.59 27.34 4.25
CA LYS A 91 -25.61 28.20 3.06
C LYS A 91 -24.19 28.68 2.78
N ARG A 92 -23.75 28.55 1.54
CA ARG A 92 -22.37 28.83 1.10
C ARG A 92 -22.37 30.00 0.12
N SER A 93 -21.51 30.98 0.35
CA SER A 93 -21.27 32.12 -0.56
C SER A 93 -19.78 32.16 -0.92
N PHE A 94 -19.45 32.07 -2.21
CA PHE A 94 -18.07 31.92 -2.68
C PHE A 94 -17.53 33.22 -3.30
N ASN A 95 -16.32 33.62 -2.90
CA ASN A 95 -15.60 34.73 -3.50
C ASN A 95 -14.57 34.20 -4.52
N LYS A 96 -14.83 34.44 -5.82
CA LYS A 96 -13.95 34.01 -6.91
C LYS A 96 -12.54 34.60 -6.82
N LYS A 97 -12.41 35.90 -6.51
CA LYS A 97 -11.12 36.62 -6.48
C LYS A 97 -10.23 36.13 -5.34
N GLN A 98 -10.81 35.92 -4.15
CA GLN A 98 -10.08 35.49 -2.96
C GLN A 98 -9.97 33.96 -2.82
N ARG A 99 -10.67 33.18 -3.65
CA ARG A 99 -10.81 31.71 -3.54
C ARG A 99 -11.33 31.25 -2.16
N THR A 100 -12.20 32.08 -1.55
CA THR A 100 -12.78 31.83 -0.22
C THR A 100 -14.25 31.46 -0.27
N VAL A 101 -14.73 30.87 0.82
CA VAL A 101 -16.15 30.63 1.09
C VAL A 101 -16.55 31.23 2.43
N GLN A 102 -17.69 31.92 2.46
CA GLN A 102 -18.42 32.24 3.68
C GLN A 102 -19.52 31.20 3.89
N MET A 103 -19.73 30.79 5.13
CA MET A 103 -20.72 29.78 5.50
C MET A 103 -21.66 30.34 6.56
N SER A 104 -22.97 30.29 6.33
CA SER A 104 -23.98 30.76 7.27
C SER A 104 -25.01 29.66 7.60
N LYS A 105 -25.56 29.75 8.81
CA LYS A 105 -26.64 28.86 9.26
C LYS A 105 -27.92 29.13 8.48
N CYS A 106 -28.73 28.09 8.27
CA CYS A 106 -30.11 28.28 7.84
C CYS A 106 -31.01 28.66 9.03
N TYR A 107 -31.18 27.78 10.04
CA TYR A 107 -32.15 28.01 11.14
C TYR A 107 -31.75 27.52 12.56
N TYR A 108 -30.49 27.14 12.83
CA TYR A 108 -30.10 26.50 14.10
C TYR A 108 -29.10 27.28 14.97
N ARG A 109 -29.26 27.25 16.30
CA ARG A 109 -28.24 27.71 17.27
C ARG A 109 -27.22 26.60 17.52
N HIS A 110 -25.93 26.85 17.30
CA HIS A 110 -24.84 25.90 17.57
C HIS A 110 -23.55 26.67 17.98
N PRO A 111 -22.72 26.15 18.91
CA PRO A 111 -21.55 26.86 19.47
C PRO A 111 -20.40 27.20 18.50
N PHE A 112 -20.54 26.91 17.21
CA PHE A 112 -19.52 27.20 16.18
C PHE A 112 -19.80 28.47 15.37
N PHE A 113 -20.96 29.09 15.56
CA PHE A 113 -21.38 30.28 14.82
C PHE A 113 -21.17 31.55 15.65
N PHE A 114 -20.71 32.61 15.00
CA PHE A 114 -20.75 33.97 15.52
C PHE A 114 -21.85 34.73 14.76
N GLY A 115 -22.91 35.12 15.47
CA GLY A 115 -24.15 35.61 14.85
C GLY A 115 -24.78 34.55 13.94
N ASN A 116 -24.75 34.79 12.63
CA ASN A 116 -25.28 33.88 11.61
C ASN A 116 -24.19 33.11 10.84
N SER A 117 -22.91 33.42 11.05
CA SER A 117 -21.80 32.91 10.23
C SER A 117 -20.90 31.94 11.00
N LEU A 118 -20.47 30.87 10.33
CA LEU A 118 -19.50 29.91 10.85
C LEU A 118 -18.11 30.54 10.84
N SER A 119 -17.43 30.58 11.98
CA SER A 119 -16.14 31.28 12.09
C SER A 119 -15.02 30.37 12.56
N ALA A 120 -13.99 30.25 11.71
CA ALA A 120 -12.80 29.45 12.01
C ALA A 120 -12.11 29.92 13.29
N LYS A 121 -12.03 31.23 13.53
CA LYS A 121 -11.46 31.83 14.75
C LYS A 121 -12.14 31.28 16.02
N TYR A 122 -13.48 31.31 16.06
CA TYR A 122 -14.23 30.83 17.24
C TYR A 122 -14.15 29.32 17.40
N MET A 123 -14.22 28.55 16.30
CA MET A 123 -14.07 27.09 16.34
C MET A 123 -12.70 26.66 16.87
N ASN A 124 -11.60 27.23 16.37
CA ASN A 124 -10.25 26.90 16.84
C ASN A 124 -10.00 27.38 18.28
N ILE A 125 -10.57 28.52 18.71
CA ILE A 125 -10.52 28.97 20.11
C ILE A 125 -11.27 27.99 21.03
N ARG A 126 -12.47 27.53 20.64
CA ARG A 126 -13.24 26.55 21.42
C ARG A 126 -12.53 25.21 21.49
N LEU A 127 -12.07 24.69 20.36
CA LEU A 127 -11.31 23.44 20.28
C LEU A 127 -10.06 23.48 21.17
N LYS A 128 -9.32 24.60 21.17
CA LYS A 128 -8.18 24.81 22.08
C LYS A 128 -8.58 24.73 23.55
N ASN A 129 -9.71 25.32 23.94
CA ASN A 129 -10.16 25.30 25.33
C ASN A 129 -10.61 23.89 25.75
N ASP A 130 -11.33 23.18 24.88
CA ASP A 130 -11.81 21.82 25.15
C ASP A 130 -10.63 20.83 25.20
N LEU A 131 -9.68 20.89 24.26
CA LEU A 131 -8.47 20.04 24.28
C LEU A 131 -7.60 20.30 25.51
N ARG A 132 -7.42 21.56 25.93
CA ARG A 132 -6.67 21.87 27.17
C ARG A 132 -7.30 21.25 28.41
N LYS A 133 -8.63 21.39 28.54
CA LYS A 133 -9.37 20.81 29.67
C LYS A 133 -9.34 19.28 29.65
N ALA A 134 -9.50 18.67 28.46
CA ALA A 134 -9.43 17.24 28.31
C ALA A 134 -8.05 16.70 28.69
N VAL A 135 -6.97 17.24 28.12
CA VAL A 135 -5.59 16.81 28.41
C VAL A 135 -5.21 17.04 29.87
N ALA A 136 -5.61 18.16 30.49
CA ALA A 136 -5.38 18.40 31.92
C ALA A 136 -6.14 17.44 32.86
N GLN A 137 -7.09 16.64 32.34
CA GLN A 137 -7.85 15.62 33.07
C GLN A 137 -7.46 14.19 32.65
N LEU A 138 -6.54 14.02 31.71
CA LEU A 138 -6.00 12.71 31.35
C LEU A 138 -4.89 12.33 32.33
N ALA A 139 -4.99 11.12 32.88
CA ALA A 139 -3.86 10.46 33.52
C ALA A 139 -2.80 10.07 32.47
N PRO A 140 -1.54 9.86 32.87
CA PRO A 140 -0.50 9.28 32.02
C PRO A 140 -0.96 7.94 31.42
N LEU A 141 -0.69 7.71 30.14
CA LEU A 141 -1.21 6.54 29.42
C LEU A 141 -0.12 5.49 29.25
N ALA A 142 -0.34 4.28 29.75
CA ALA A 142 0.50 3.13 29.43
C ALA A 142 0.16 2.61 28.02
N GLY A 143 1.13 2.67 27.12
CA GLY A 143 1.10 2.00 25.82
C GLY A 143 1.18 0.48 25.97
N TYR A 144 0.82 -0.25 24.93
CA TYR A 144 0.61 -1.71 25.01
C TYR A 144 1.90 -2.50 25.30
N TRP A 145 3.07 -1.93 25.01
CA TRP A 145 4.39 -2.50 25.33
C TRP A 145 5.07 -1.85 26.54
N GLY A 146 4.32 -1.17 27.41
CA GLY A 146 4.80 -0.63 28.69
C GLY A 146 5.44 0.76 28.65
N THR A 147 5.58 1.38 27.47
CA THR A 147 5.93 2.81 27.37
C THR A 147 4.86 3.65 28.07
N ILE A 148 5.26 4.53 28.99
CA ILE A 148 4.33 5.45 29.66
C ILE A 148 4.41 6.80 28.96
N TYR A 149 3.27 7.29 28.48
CA TYR A 149 3.18 8.58 27.79
C TYR A 149 2.55 9.65 28.67
N ASP A 150 3.25 10.78 28.80
CA ASP A 150 2.71 12.02 29.33
C ASP A 150 2.08 12.83 28.18
N ILE A 151 0.80 13.20 28.35
CA ILE A 151 0.01 13.85 27.30
C ILE A 151 0.08 15.37 27.46
N GLU A 152 0.52 16.06 26.41
CA GLU A 152 0.57 17.52 26.36
C GLU A 152 -0.21 18.07 25.16
N TYR A 153 -0.64 19.33 25.25
CA TYR A 153 -1.31 20.01 24.14
C TYR A 153 -0.90 21.48 24.02
N GLU A 154 -0.43 21.85 22.82
CA GLU A 154 -0.09 23.22 22.46
C GLU A 154 -0.72 23.66 21.12
N PRO A 155 -1.42 24.80 21.06
CA PRO A 155 -1.85 25.41 19.80
C PRO A 155 -0.75 26.26 19.16
N LEU A 156 -0.55 26.13 17.85
CA LEU A 156 0.12 27.17 17.07
C LEU A 156 -0.85 28.33 16.83
N LYS A 157 -0.37 29.55 17.06
CA LYS A 157 -1.20 30.76 17.05
C LYS A 157 -0.61 31.82 16.13
N TYR A 158 -1.49 32.56 15.49
CA TYR A 158 -1.18 33.80 14.80
C TYR A 158 -2.07 34.91 15.33
N ASN A 159 -1.52 36.09 15.64
CA ASN A 159 -2.26 37.21 16.24
C ASN A 159 -3.20 36.78 17.39
N ARG A 160 -2.67 35.94 18.31
CA ARG A 160 -3.38 35.31 19.46
C ARG A 160 -4.50 34.30 19.11
N VAL A 161 -4.82 34.08 17.83
CA VAL A 161 -5.80 33.11 17.35
C VAL A 161 -5.13 31.76 17.02
N PRO A 162 -5.59 30.62 17.55
CA PRO A 162 -5.10 29.31 17.12
C PRO A 162 -5.47 29.02 15.67
N PHE A 163 -4.55 28.45 14.90
CA PHE A 163 -4.79 28.00 13.52
C PHE A 163 -4.42 26.53 13.30
N ALA A 164 -3.51 25.99 14.11
CA ALA A 164 -3.16 24.58 14.15
C ALA A 164 -3.03 24.10 15.60
N HIS A 165 -3.18 22.80 15.77
CA HIS A 165 -3.31 22.11 17.04
C HIS A 165 -2.25 21.01 17.10
N GLN A 166 -1.51 20.94 18.20
CA GLN A 166 -0.46 19.95 18.40
C GLN A 166 -0.74 19.22 19.71
N LEU A 167 -1.03 17.93 19.63
CA LEU A 167 -1.14 17.05 20.79
C LEU A 167 0.05 16.09 20.79
N TYR A 168 0.63 15.90 21.97
CA TYR A 168 1.85 15.13 22.17
C TYR A 168 1.55 14.01 23.16
N ALA A 169 2.08 12.84 22.88
CA ALA A 169 2.28 11.77 23.85
C ALA A 169 3.79 11.58 23.92
N LYS A 170 4.43 12.22 24.90
CA LYS A 170 5.88 12.12 25.11
C LYS A 170 6.17 10.89 25.95
N ASP A 171 7.15 10.10 25.57
CA ASP A 171 7.64 9.04 26.45
C ASP A 171 8.19 9.69 27.74
N ARG A 172 7.76 9.19 28.89
CA ARG A 172 8.17 9.69 30.20
C ARG A 172 9.65 9.48 30.49
N TYR A 173 10.22 8.43 29.93
CA TYR A 173 11.59 7.98 30.22
C TYR A 173 12.56 8.29 29.06
N ASP A 174 12.03 8.49 27.84
CA ASP A 174 12.79 8.92 26.66
C ASP A 174 12.35 10.34 26.22
N GLY A 175 13.18 11.34 26.52
CA GLY A 175 12.90 12.74 26.22
C GLY A 175 12.89 13.13 24.73
N GLU A 176 13.34 12.26 23.81
CA GLU A 176 13.26 12.50 22.37
C GLU A 176 12.10 11.74 21.69
N ARG A 177 11.69 10.60 22.25
CA ARG A 177 10.59 9.78 21.73
C ARG A 177 9.23 10.39 22.03
N SER A 178 8.44 10.64 20.98
CA SER A 178 7.06 11.11 21.13
C SER A 178 6.16 10.71 19.96
N ILE A 179 4.88 10.46 20.26
CA ILE A 179 3.82 10.42 19.24
C ILE A 179 3.18 11.81 19.19
N ARG A 180 3.11 12.40 18.00
CA ARG A 180 2.60 13.75 17.76
C ARG A 180 1.38 13.72 16.84
N PHE A 181 0.32 14.41 17.22
CA PHE A 181 -0.85 14.66 16.38
C PHE A 181 -0.89 16.14 16.05
N ASP A 182 -0.33 16.49 14.89
CA ASP A 182 -0.15 17.85 14.41
C ASP A 182 -1.19 18.14 13.31
N PHE A 183 -2.16 19.03 13.55
CA PHE A 183 -3.31 19.20 12.64
C PHE A 183 -3.93 20.61 12.53
N ILE A 184 -4.54 20.89 11.38
CA ILE A 184 -5.36 22.08 11.07
C ILE A 184 -6.82 21.65 10.96
N LEU A 185 -7.72 22.34 11.66
CA LEU A 185 -9.15 22.03 11.57
C LEU A 185 -9.74 22.47 10.21
N ALA A 186 -10.42 21.55 9.52
CA ALA A 186 -11.08 21.84 8.25
C ALA A 186 -12.50 21.24 8.22
N VAL A 187 -13.47 21.94 7.63
CA VAL A 187 -14.85 21.44 7.45
C VAL A 187 -14.93 20.69 6.12
N GLU A 188 -15.37 19.43 6.14
CA GLU A 188 -15.52 18.59 4.95
C GLU A 188 -16.90 18.73 4.31
N PHE A 189 -16.91 18.84 2.98
CA PHE A 189 -18.09 18.81 2.13
C PHE A 189 -17.98 17.71 1.07
N ASN A 190 -19.10 17.02 0.80
CA ASN A 190 -19.23 16.12 -0.35
C ASN A 190 -19.54 16.96 -1.61
N GLY A 191 -18.73 16.86 -2.66
CA GLY A 191 -18.92 17.65 -3.89
C GLY A 191 -20.26 17.37 -4.61
N ALA A 192 -20.83 16.18 -4.45
CA ALA A 192 -22.11 15.84 -5.06
C ALA A 192 -23.29 16.57 -4.39
N GLU A 193 -23.26 16.70 -3.05
CA GLU A 193 -24.29 17.41 -2.25
C GLU A 193 -24.03 18.92 -2.19
N ALA A 194 -22.76 19.30 -2.26
CA ALA A 194 -22.27 20.64 -2.03
C ALA A 194 -21.25 21.03 -3.10
N PRO A 195 -21.65 21.14 -4.38
CA PRO A 195 -20.71 21.43 -5.46
C PRO A 195 -19.98 22.75 -5.28
N LEU A 196 -18.72 22.77 -5.70
CA LEU A 196 -17.95 23.99 -5.87
C LEU A 196 -18.34 24.71 -7.17
N PRO A 197 -18.25 26.05 -7.22
CA PRO A 197 -18.38 26.78 -8.46
C PRO A 197 -17.41 26.30 -9.54
N ALA A 198 -17.84 26.29 -10.81
CA ALA A 198 -17.08 25.75 -11.94
C ALA A 198 -15.63 26.28 -12.05
N TYR A 199 -15.38 27.55 -11.66
CA TYR A 199 -14.05 28.16 -11.68
C TYR A 199 -13.03 27.56 -10.67
N TYR A 200 -13.43 26.57 -9.85
CA TYR A 200 -12.50 25.77 -9.07
C TYR A 200 -11.92 24.58 -9.85
N ASN A 201 -12.47 24.23 -11.02
CA ASN A 201 -12.10 23.07 -11.84
C ASN A 201 -12.11 21.74 -11.05
N ALA A 202 -13.00 21.63 -10.07
CA ALA A 202 -13.15 20.45 -9.22
C ALA A 202 -14.14 19.45 -9.85
N PRO A 203 -13.79 18.16 -10.00
CA PRO A 203 -14.75 17.15 -10.44
C PRO A 203 -15.86 16.98 -9.41
N GLN A 204 -17.11 16.83 -9.86
CA GLN A 204 -18.30 16.81 -8.97
C GLN A 204 -18.29 15.69 -7.92
N SER A 205 -17.57 14.59 -8.19
CA SER A 205 -17.41 13.46 -7.25
C SER A 205 -16.39 13.72 -6.13
N TYR A 206 -15.63 14.81 -6.17
CA TYR A 206 -14.56 15.06 -5.20
C TYR A 206 -15.11 15.72 -3.94
N LYS A 207 -14.59 15.29 -2.79
CA LYS A 207 -14.71 16.06 -1.56
C LYS A 207 -13.90 17.34 -1.66
N TRP A 208 -14.35 18.38 -0.97
CA TRP A 208 -13.57 19.59 -0.77
C TRP A 208 -13.67 20.04 0.68
N TRP A 209 -12.66 20.78 1.12
CA TRP A 209 -12.48 21.17 2.51
C TRP A 209 -12.47 22.69 2.64
N ALA A 210 -13.04 23.21 3.73
CA ALA A 210 -12.94 24.63 4.10
C ALA A 210 -12.04 24.76 5.33
N TYR A 211 -10.92 25.47 5.23
CA TYR A 211 -9.97 25.66 6.34
C TYR A 211 -9.89 27.12 6.79
N GLY A 212 -9.49 27.34 8.05
CA GLY A 212 -9.35 28.69 8.60
C GLY A 212 -8.17 29.44 7.98
N LEU A 213 -8.42 30.64 7.46
CA LEU A 213 -7.35 31.51 6.96
C LEU A 213 -6.62 32.22 8.10
N VAL A 214 -5.29 32.31 7.97
CA VAL A 214 -4.43 33.10 8.83
C VAL A 214 -4.34 34.52 8.24
N ALA A 215 -4.99 35.49 8.89
CA ALA A 215 -4.99 36.88 8.44
C ALA A 215 -3.68 37.58 8.82
N VAL A 216 -2.68 37.49 7.94
CA VAL A 216 -1.33 38.07 8.15
C VAL A 216 -1.42 39.55 8.56
N ASP A 217 -2.18 40.34 7.81
CA ASP A 217 -2.30 41.79 8.02
C ASP A 217 -3.69 42.24 8.51
N ASN A 218 -4.42 41.37 9.25
CA ASN A 218 -5.85 41.54 9.58
C ASN A 218 -6.80 41.70 8.38
N SER A 219 -6.32 41.50 7.15
CA SER A 219 -7.03 41.75 5.88
C SER A 219 -8.18 40.77 5.57
N TYR A 220 -8.29 39.65 6.30
CA TYR A 220 -9.34 38.65 6.12
C TYR A 220 -10.32 38.64 7.29
N ASN A 221 -11.60 38.84 7.00
CA ASN A 221 -12.68 38.72 7.97
C ASN A 221 -12.80 37.24 8.45
N PRO A 222 -12.87 36.96 9.77
CA PRO A 222 -12.83 35.61 10.35
C PRO A 222 -14.03 34.69 10.03
N VAL A 223 -14.98 35.14 9.19
CA VAL A 223 -16.05 34.31 8.60
C VAL A 223 -15.68 33.74 7.22
N HIS A 224 -14.55 34.15 6.64
CA HIS A 224 -14.02 33.57 5.40
C HIS A 224 -13.16 32.35 5.69
N TRP A 225 -13.36 31.32 4.88
CA TRP A 225 -12.61 30.08 4.90
C TRP A 225 -11.91 29.89 3.55
N GLY A 226 -10.69 29.39 3.57
CA GLY A 226 -9.98 28.98 2.35
C GLY A 226 -10.60 27.71 1.79
N VAL A 227 -10.85 27.67 0.48
CA VAL A 227 -11.33 26.46 -0.20
C VAL A 227 -10.13 25.59 -0.58
N LEU A 228 -10.20 24.30 -0.24
CA LEU A 228 -9.12 23.34 -0.38
C LEU A 228 -9.60 22.10 -1.13
N LEU A 229 -8.84 21.69 -2.15
CA LEU A 229 -9.07 20.49 -2.94
C LEU A 229 -8.02 19.45 -2.58
N PRO A 230 -8.37 18.35 -1.89
CA PRO A 230 -7.43 17.32 -1.47
C PRO A 230 -7.09 16.36 -2.64
N CYS A 231 -6.41 16.87 -3.67
CA CYS A 231 -6.02 16.13 -4.89
C CYS A 231 -5.22 14.84 -4.60
N TRP A 232 -4.57 14.77 -3.45
CA TRP A 232 -3.83 13.62 -2.94
C TRP A 232 -4.70 12.45 -2.46
N GLN A 233 -5.99 12.64 -2.18
CA GLN A 233 -6.87 11.53 -1.77
C GLN A 233 -7.04 10.47 -2.86
N ASN A 234 -6.86 10.86 -4.12
CA ASN A 234 -6.89 9.98 -5.28
C ASN A 234 -5.48 9.68 -5.82
N ALA A 235 -4.46 9.75 -4.97
CA ALA A 235 -3.13 9.26 -5.29
C ALA A 235 -3.09 7.72 -5.24
N THR A 236 -2.26 7.11 -6.09
CA THR A 236 -1.98 5.67 -6.01
C THR A 236 -1.10 5.36 -4.81
N ILE A 237 -1.08 4.11 -4.36
CA ILE A 237 -0.30 3.67 -3.20
C ILE A 237 1.21 3.93 -3.42
N ALA A 238 1.71 3.74 -4.64
CA ALA A 238 3.09 4.09 -5.00
C ALA A 238 3.40 5.60 -4.84
N VAL A 239 2.47 6.48 -5.23
CA VAL A 239 2.62 7.93 -5.02
C VAL A 239 2.57 8.27 -3.54
N LEU A 240 1.68 7.65 -2.76
CA LEU A 240 1.61 7.84 -1.31
C LEU A 240 2.91 7.39 -0.61
N LEU A 241 3.48 6.24 -1.01
CA LEU A 241 4.74 5.72 -0.48
C LEU A 241 5.92 6.63 -0.82
N ARG A 242 6.00 7.10 -2.06
CA ARG A 242 7.01 8.10 -2.47
C ARG A 242 6.90 9.38 -1.65
N CYS A 243 5.69 9.90 -1.42
CA CYS A 243 5.46 11.10 -0.61
C CYS A 243 5.75 10.86 0.89
N HIS A 244 5.47 9.67 1.40
CA HIS A 244 5.77 9.26 2.77
C HIS A 244 7.30 9.21 2.99
N ASN A 245 8.02 8.40 2.22
CA ASN A 245 9.47 8.22 2.35
C ASN A 245 10.23 9.54 2.10
N MET A 246 9.74 10.38 1.17
CA MET A 246 10.23 11.74 0.93
C MET A 246 10.22 12.61 2.20
N LEU A 247 9.13 12.59 2.96
CA LEU A 247 9.02 13.34 4.20
C LEU A 247 9.88 12.78 5.33
N LEU A 248 10.09 11.45 5.38
CA LEU A 248 11.00 10.83 6.35
C LEU A 248 12.47 11.21 6.06
N LEU A 249 12.87 11.17 4.80
CA LEU A 249 14.17 11.67 4.34
C LEU A 249 14.37 13.16 4.67
N LEU A 250 13.35 13.99 4.45
CA LEU A 250 13.42 15.42 4.76
C LEU A 250 13.50 15.68 6.28
N HIS A 251 12.76 14.93 7.10
CA HIS A 251 12.92 14.95 8.56
C HIS A 251 14.36 14.66 8.96
N ARG A 252 14.91 13.54 8.45
CA ARG A 252 16.27 13.08 8.74
C ARG A 252 17.33 14.09 8.36
N LEU A 253 17.25 14.68 7.16
CA LEU A 253 18.15 15.74 6.70
C LEU A 253 18.11 16.95 7.66
N LEU A 254 16.92 17.46 7.96
CA LEU A 254 16.76 18.65 8.81
C LEU A 254 17.15 18.37 10.27
N TYR A 255 16.98 17.14 10.75
CA TYR A 255 17.51 16.70 12.03
C TYR A 255 19.05 16.73 12.05
N ALA A 256 19.68 16.04 11.10
CA ALA A 256 21.12 15.94 10.98
C ALA A 256 21.80 17.32 10.85
N GLN A 257 21.15 18.26 10.14
CA GLN A 257 21.58 19.65 9.97
C GLN A 257 21.17 20.60 11.12
N ARG A 258 20.71 20.06 12.26
CA ARG A 258 20.33 20.81 13.48
C ARG A 258 19.30 21.92 13.19
N CYS A 259 18.41 21.69 12.24
CA CYS A 259 17.33 22.58 11.82
C CYS A 259 16.04 22.21 12.59
N HIS A 260 16.13 22.27 13.92
CA HIS A 260 15.14 21.75 14.87
C HIS A 260 13.71 22.26 14.67
N CYS A 261 13.52 23.51 14.20
CA CYS A 261 12.21 24.07 13.87
C CYS A 261 11.66 23.53 12.54
N LEU A 262 12.52 23.33 11.53
CA LEU A 262 12.12 22.89 10.18
C LEU A 262 11.78 21.39 10.14
N LYS A 263 12.47 20.56 10.94
CA LYS A 263 12.16 19.13 11.08
C LYS A 263 10.82 18.82 11.74
N CYS A 264 10.05 19.82 12.21
CA CYS A 264 8.79 19.57 12.92
C CYS A 264 7.78 18.86 11.98
N PRO A 265 7.18 17.71 12.37
CA PRO A 265 6.24 16.98 11.52
C PRO A 265 5.08 17.83 11.01
N MET A 266 4.57 18.76 11.84
CA MET A 266 3.60 19.78 11.43
C MET A 266 4.05 20.57 10.20
N LEU A 267 5.27 21.14 10.21
CA LEU A 267 5.78 21.96 9.11
C LEU A 267 6.19 21.12 7.90
N LEU A 268 6.64 19.88 8.11
CA LEU A 268 6.93 18.92 7.05
C LEU A 268 5.66 18.57 6.26
N LYS A 269 4.64 18.07 6.95
CA LYS A 269 3.34 17.74 6.37
C LYS A 269 2.70 18.96 5.71
N LEU A 270 2.58 20.09 6.43
CA LEU A 270 1.96 21.31 5.90
C LEU A 270 2.62 21.78 4.60
N SER A 271 3.95 21.78 4.54
CA SER A 271 4.66 22.29 3.37
C SER A 271 4.59 21.33 2.18
N PHE A 272 4.53 20.01 2.42
CA PHE A 272 4.17 19.04 1.38
C PHE A 272 2.76 19.28 0.83
N PHE A 273 1.76 19.53 1.68
CA PHE A 273 0.41 19.83 1.19
C PHE A 273 0.36 21.15 0.41
N MET A 274 1.17 22.16 0.78
CA MET A 274 1.33 23.37 -0.05
C MET A 274 1.95 23.04 -1.42
N THR A 275 2.98 22.18 -1.49
CA THR A 275 3.52 21.67 -2.76
C THR A 275 2.44 20.99 -3.59
N ALA A 276 1.65 20.09 -2.99
CA ALA A 276 0.62 19.32 -3.69
C ALA A 276 -0.53 20.22 -4.22
N LEU A 277 -0.85 21.31 -3.53
CA LEU A 277 -1.83 22.30 -3.98
C LEU A 277 -1.30 23.17 -5.13
N ASP A 278 -0.09 23.72 -4.97
CA ASP A 278 0.51 24.62 -5.95
C ASP A 278 0.84 23.89 -7.27
N LYS A 279 1.10 22.57 -7.22
CA LYS A 279 1.36 21.72 -8.40
C LYS A 279 0.13 21.00 -8.93
N GLY A 280 -0.96 20.91 -8.16
CA GLY A 280 -2.14 20.10 -8.50
C GLY A 280 -1.76 18.67 -8.86
N GLU A 281 -2.43 18.06 -9.84
CA GLU A 281 -2.18 16.68 -10.27
C GLU A 281 -0.71 16.39 -10.67
N GLN A 282 0.09 17.40 -11.04
CA GLN A 282 1.50 17.22 -11.38
C GLN A 282 2.35 16.71 -10.21
N PHE A 283 1.93 16.91 -8.94
CA PHE A 283 2.67 16.36 -7.79
C PHE A 283 2.80 14.82 -7.87
N LYS A 284 1.85 14.15 -8.54
CA LYS A 284 1.80 12.69 -8.70
C LYS A 284 2.90 12.16 -9.63
N SER A 285 3.49 12.98 -10.50
CA SER A 285 4.64 12.62 -11.36
C SER A 285 5.99 13.17 -10.90
N MET A 286 6.01 14.11 -9.94
CA MET A 286 7.26 14.65 -9.36
C MET A 286 8.07 13.59 -8.61
N SER A 287 9.38 13.63 -8.79
CA SER A 287 10.35 12.81 -8.05
C SER A 287 10.44 13.16 -6.56
N VAL A 288 11.03 12.26 -5.76
CA VAL A 288 11.41 12.50 -4.36
C VAL A 288 12.22 13.78 -4.24
N ALA A 289 13.26 13.95 -5.09
CA ALA A 289 14.12 15.13 -5.08
C ALA A 289 13.33 16.43 -5.31
N GLU A 290 12.46 16.46 -6.34
CA GLU A 290 11.60 17.60 -6.63
C GLU A 290 10.62 17.89 -5.50
N LEU A 291 10.02 16.86 -4.90
CA LEU A 291 9.09 16.97 -3.78
C LEU A 291 9.79 17.50 -2.51
N ILE A 292 11.02 17.06 -2.22
CA ILE A 292 11.86 17.60 -1.13
C ILE A 292 12.11 19.08 -1.37
N ILE A 293 12.61 19.45 -2.55
CA ILE A 293 13.04 20.82 -2.85
C ILE A 293 11.85 21.79 -2.81
N ASN A 294 10.71 21.43 -3.41
CA ASN A 294 9.52 22.29 -3.36
C ASN A 294 8.95 22.41 -1.94
N SER A 295 8.91 21.31 -1.17
CA SER A 295 8.37 21.32 0.20
C SER A 295 9.28 22.08 1.17
N LEU A 296 10.60 21.93 1.06
CA LEU A 296 11.57 22.73 1.81
C LEU A 296 11.50 24.21 1.40
N GLY A 297 11.34 24.50 0.10
CA GLY A 297 11.12 25.85 -0.41
C GLY A 297 9.93 26.54 0.26
N HIS A 298 8.78 25.85 0.38
CA HIS A 298 7.65 26.37 1.14
C HIS A 298 7.98 26.65 2.61
N GLN A 299 8.73 25.78 3.30
CA GLN A 299 9.14 26.03 4.69
C GLN A 299 9.99 27.31 4.83
N VAL A 300 10.98 27.50 3.95
CA VAL A 300 12.03 28.52 4.12
C VAL A 300 11.70 29.87 3.48
N PHE A 301 10.76 29.93 2.53
CA PHE A 301 10.36 31.17 1.86
C PHE A 301 8.95 31.68 2.23
N ARG A 302 8.02 30.83 2.68
CA ARG A 302 6.72 31.29 3.24
C ARG A 302 6.79 31.61 4.74
N ASN A 303 7.98 31.64 5.32
CA ASN A 303 8.25 31.95 6.74
C ASN A 303 7.36 31.21 7.74
N PHE A 304 6.94 29.96 7.47
CA PHE A 304 6.07 29.21 8.38
C PHE A 304 6.65 29.03 9.79
N CYS A 305 7.97 29.14 9.95
CA CYS A 305 8.62 29.15 11.27
C CYS A 305 8.27 30.38 12.13
N GLU A 306 7.90 31.52 11.54
CA GLU A 306 7.45 32.71 12.29
C GLU A 306 6.10 32.46 12.97
N LEU A 307 5.26 31.56 12.40
CA LEU A 307 4.04 31.06 13.02
C LEU A 307 4.30 30.26 14.31
N LEU A 308 5.50 29.68 14.46
CA LEU A 308 5.91 29.00 15.71
C LEU A 308 6.27 30.03 16.81
N VAL A 309 6.85 31.19 16.44
CA VAL A 309 7.38 32.18 17.39
C VAL A 309 6.32 33.21 17.83
N LEU A 310 5.38 33.58 16.96
CA LEU A 310 4.25 34.47 17.30
C LEU A 310 3.23 33.85 18.29
N SER A 311 3.46 32.60 18.70
CA SER A 311 2.70 31.90 19.73
C SER A 311 2.90 32.46 21.14
N THR A 312 4.03 33.16 21.40
CA THR A 312 4.42 33.72 22.71
C THR A 312 4.53 35.26 22.71
N VAL A 313 3.40 35.94 22.88
CA VAL A 313 3.37 37.40 23.13
C VAL A 313 3.55 37.65 24.63
N GLY A 314 4.57 38.41 25.04
CA GLY A 314 4.72 38.87 26.43
C GLY A 314 6.13 39.28 26.89
N ASP A 315 7.20 38.76 26.28
CA ASP A 315 8.58 39.01 26.73
C ASP A 315 9.48 39.40 25.54
N TYR A 316 9.81 40.69 25.43
CA TYR A 316 10.59 41.24 24.32
C TYR A 316 11.99 40.63 24.21
N LYS A 317 12.67 40.36 25.35
CA LYS A 317 14.02 39.78 25.35
C LYS A 317 13.98 38.32 24.93
N LYS A 318 13.04 37.50 25.45
CA LYS A 318 12.87 36.11 24.99
C LYS A 318 12.45 36.03 23.53
N ASN A 319 11.59 36.93 23.07
CA ASN A 319 11.17 36.98 21.67
C ASN A 319 12.31 37.40 20.74
N ALA A 320 13.16 38.37 21.11
CA ALA A 320 14.35 38.72 20.35
C ALA A 320 15.36 37.56 20.23
N ILE A 321 15.63 36.84 21.33
CA ILE A 321 16.52 35.67 21.33
C ILE A 321 15.93 34.53 20.48
N ARG A 322 14.65 34.20 20.66
CA ARG A 322 13.95 33.19 19.84
C ARG A 322 13.95 33.57 18.36
N SER A 323 13.76 34.84 18.03
CA SER A 323 13.80 35.35 16.65
C SER A 323 15.21 35.26 16.04
N ARG A 324 16.27 35.52 16.82
CA ARG A 324 17.66 35.32 16.36
C ARG A 324 17.96 33.84 16.08
N ALA A 325 17.57 32.94 16.99
CA ALA A 325 17.72 31.50 16.78
C ALA A 325 16.90 30.98 15.58
N LEU A 326 15.68 31.51 15.39
CA LEU A 326 14.84 31.21 14.24
C LEU A 326 15.51 31.64 12.92
N ARG A 327 16.02 32.88 12.86
CA ARG A 327 16.74 33.41 11.68
C ARG A 327 17.96 32.56 11.35
N GLN A 328 18.74 32.11 12.34
CA GLN A 328 19.86 31.20 12.12
C GLN A 328 19.44 29.83 11.56
N GLN A 329 18.27 29.31 11.95
CA GLN A 329 17.73 28.08 11.38
C GLN A 329 17.12 28.29 9.99
N GLN A 330 16.49 29.44 9.72
CA GLN A 330 16.04 29.82 8.37
C GLN A 330 17.22 29.99 7.41
N VAL A 331 18.33 30.62 7.84
CA VAL A 331 19.55 30.74 7.03
C VAL A 331 20.12 29.36 6.70
N ARG A 332 20.22 28.46 7.69
CA ARG A 332 20.64 27.06 7.45
C ARG A 332 19.68 26.33 6.49
N GLY A 333 18.38 26.44 6.68
CA GLY A 333 17.37 25.87 5.78
C GLY A 333 17.46 26.41 4.34
N LYS A 334 17.70 27.72 4.17
CA LYS A 334 17.93 28.35 2.85
C LYS A 334 19.23 27.86 2.21
N GLY A 335 20.29 27.64 3.00
CA GLY A 335 21.53 27.01 2.55
C GLY A 335 21.28 25.59 2.03
N ILE A 336 20.57 24.77 2.80
CA ILE A 336 20.18 23.40 2.40
C ILE A 336 19.33 23.44 1.10
N PHE A 337 18.35 24.33 1.02
CA PHE A 337 17.53 24.51 -0.18
C PHE A 337 18.39 24.88 -1.40
N ALA A 338 19.27 25.88 -1.30
CA ALA A 338 20.09 26.34 -2.40
C ALA A 338 21.05 25.25 -2.91
N MET A 339 21.64 24.50 -1.97
CA MET A 339 22.50 23.35 -2.25
C MET A 339 21.73 22.22 -2.95
N LEU A 340 20.55 21.83 -2.47
CA LEU A 340 19.72 20.80 -3.11
C LEU A 340 19.23 21.25 -4.50
N ALA A 341 18.78 22.50 -4.63
CA ALA A 341 18.38 23.07 -5.92
C ALA A 341 19.56 23.12 -6.91
N LYS A 342 20.78 23.42 -6.44
CA LYS A 342 21.98 23.39 -7.28
C LYS A 342 22.38 21.98 -7.69
N GLY A 343 22.31 21.01 -6.78
CA GLY A 343 22.52 19.59 -7.09
C GLY A 343 21.50 19.07 -8.11
N GLN A 344 20.23 19.46 -8.00
CA GLN A 344 19.22 19.16 -9.01
C GLN A 344 19.54 19.82 -10.36
N GLN A 345 19.94 21.10 -10.38
CA GLN A 345 20.29 21.82 -11.61
C GLN A 345 21.47 21.17 -12.35
N LEU A 346 22.50 20.76 -11.60
CA LEU A 346 23.69 20.10 -12.15
C LEU A 346 23.48 18.59 -12.39
N ASN A 347 22.39 18.02 -11.87
CA ASN A 347 22.11 16.59 -11.81
C ASN A 347 23.20 15.72 -11.12
N VAL A 348 24.03 16.34 -10.27
CA VAL A 348 25.18 15.70 -9.59
C VAL A 348 24.97 15.72 -8.07
N ILE A 349 25.35 14.62 -7.42
CA ILE A 349 25.34 14.46 -5.96
C ILE A 349 26.57 13.67 -5.55
N SER A 350 27.30 14.10 -4.51
CA SER A 350 28.45 13.33 -4.01
C SER A 350 28.04 12.35 -2.91
N SER A 351 28.71 11.20 -2.85
CA SER A 351 28.56 10.22 -1.76
C SER A 351 28.86 10.84 -0.39
N GLN A 352 29.91 11.66 -0.31
CA GLN A 352 30.26 12.44 0.88
C GLN A 352 29.13 13.38 1.33
N PHE A 353 28.50 14.12 0.40
CA PHE A 353 27.33 14.94 0.72
C PHE A 353 26.21 14.10 1.35
N ILE A 354 25.91 12.94 0.75
CA ILE A 354 24.86 12.02 1.23
C ILE A 354 25.19 11.48 2.64
N MET A 355 26.45 11.09 2.88
CA MET A 355 26.94 10.63 4.18
C MET A 355 26.83 11.69 5.28
N GLU A 356 27.41 12.87 5.03
CA GLU A 356 27.52 13.95 6.01
C GLU A 356 26.15 14.57 6.31
N TYR A 357 25.35 14.84 5.27
CA TYR A 357 24.14 15.63 5.44
C TYR A 357 22.95 14.85 6.01
N PHE A 358 22.87 13.54 5.76
CA PHE A 358 21.83 12.65 6.29
C PHE A 358 22.30 11.79 7.49
N GLN A 359 23.58 11.90 7.89
CA GLN A 359 24.22 11.06 8.93
C GLN A 359 23.90 9.56 8.74
N LEU A 360 24.20 9.03 7.57
CA LEU A 360 23.78 7.67 7.18
C LEU A 360 24.56 6.56 7.88
N ALA A 361 25.81 6.81 8.25
CA ALA A 361 26.67 5.89 9.00
C ALA A 361 26.11 5.46 10.38
N LYS A 362 25.02 6.09 10.85
CA LYS A 362 24.33 5.78 12.12
C LYS A 362 23.08 4.89 11.95
N HIS A 363 22.75 4.43 10.76
CA HIS A 363 21.54 3.66 10.49
C HIS A 363 21.87 2.36 9.74
N PRO A 364 21.64 1.17 10.33
CA PRO A 364 22.26 -0.09 9.88
C PRO A 364 21.97 -0.43 8.41
N VAL A 365 20.72 -0.25 7.97
CA VAL A 365 20.29 -0.47 6.57
C VAL A 365 21.06 0.39 5.57
N MET A 366 21.45 1.61 5.95
CA MET A 366 22.11 2.53 5.01
C MET A 366 23.62 2.25 4.87
N ILE A 367 24.16 1.27 5.60
CA ILE A 367 25.57 0.84 5.52
C ILE A 367 25.78 -0.12 4.33
N GLU A 368 24.84 -1.03 4.05
CA GLU A 368 24.90 -1.89 2.84
C GLU A 368 24.65 -1.10 1.56
N VAL A 369 23.67 -0.19 1.62
CA VAL A 369 23.45 0.89 0.65
C VAL A 369 24.76 1.63 0.32
N MET A 370 25.55 2.00 1.34
CA MET A 370 26.84 2.68 1.14
C MET A 370 27.91 1.78 0.51
N LYS A 371 27.90 0.46 0.75
CA LYS A 371 28.82 -0.48 0.08
C LYS A 371 28.60 -0.49 -1.43
N GLY A 372 27.35 -0.60 -1.89
CA GLY A 372 27.04 -0.57 -3.33
C GLY A 372 27.45 0.73 -4.02
N ILE A 373 27.27 1.88 -3.35
CA ILE A 373 27.74 3.19 -3.88
C ILE A 373 29.28 3.26 -3.87
N ALA A 374 29.92 2.77 -2.81
CA ALA A 374 31.38 2.77 -2.68
C ALA A 374 32.05 1.86 -3.74
N GLU A 375 31.51 0.66 -3.95
CA GLU A 375 31.99 -0.33 -4.93
C GLU A 375 31.92 0.17 -6.37
N GLU A 376 30.92 0.98 -6.75
CA GLU A 376 30.92 1.66 -8.05
C GLU A 376 32.06 2.69 -8.15
N THR A 377 32.38 3.42 -7.07
CA THR A 377 33.49 4.41 -7.06
C THR A 377 34.90 3.81 -6.92
N THR A 378 35.09 2.67 -6.25
CA THR A 378 36.41 2.02 -6.12
C THR A 378 36.82 1.20 -7.35
N SER A 379 35.92 0.98 -8.30
CA SER A 379 36.22 0.35 -9.60
C SER A 379 37.29 1.07 -10.45
N MET A 380 37.74 2.28 -10.05
CA MET A 380 38.81 3.04 -10.70
C MET A 380 40.21 2.94 -10.06
N GLN A 381 40.40 2.29 -8.90
CA GLN A 381 41.74 2.13 -8.30
C GLN A 381 41.95 0.76 -7.65
N HIS A 382 42.92 -0.01 -8.18
CA HIS A 382 43.40 -1.26 -7.57
C HIS A 382 44.19 -1.01 -6.27
N ILE A 383 43.97 -1.86 -5.26
CA ILE A 383 44.98 -2.61 -4.46
C ILE A 383 44.23 -3.53 -3.44
N PRO A 384 44.70 -4.75 -3.12
CA PRO A 384 43.93 -5.75 -2.34
C PRO A 384 44.44 -5.90 -0.86
N PRO A 385 44.20 -6.98 -0.08
CA PRO A 385 43.28 -6.94 1.07
C PRO A 385 43.91 -7.35 2.44
N LEU A 386 43.16 -7.26 3.55
CA LEU A 386 43.59 -7.78 4.86
C LEU A 386 42.44 -8.32 5.76
N VAL A 387 42.30 -9.65 5.72
CA VAL A 387 42.02 -10.64 6.79
C VAL A 387 41.14 -10.32 8.03
N GLU A 388 40.07 -11.12 8.15
CA GLU A 388 39.35 -11.73 9.31
C GLU A 388 39.43 -11.21 10.77
N ALA A 389 38.27 -11.30 11.45
CA ALA A 389 38.16 -11.83 12.83
C ALA A 389 36.76 -12.43 13.14
N THR A 390 36.69 -13.38 14.09
CA THR A 390 35.47 -14.11 14.50
C THR A 390 35.45 -14.33 16.05
N SER A 391 34.43 -14.87 16.76
CA SER A 391 33.18 -15.55 16.37
C SER A 391 32.11 -15.52 17.50
N ARG A 392 30.83 -15.79 17.15
CA ARG A 392 29.78 -16.51 17.95
C ARG A 392 29.52 -16.14 19.44
N ARG A 393 28.24 -15.92 19.80
CA ARG A 393 27.40 -16.93 20.52
C ARG A 393 25.90 -16.58 20.64
N LYS A 394 25.09 -17.63 20.82
CA LYS A 394 23.61 -17.65 20.87
C LYS A 394 23.05 -17.27 22.25
N ARG A 395 21.78 -16.82 22.30
CA ARG A 395 20.74 -17.37 23.21
C ARG A 395 19.34 -17.22 22.58
N ARG A 396 18.48 -18.23 22.80
CA ARG A 396 17.07 -18.27 22.37
C ARG A 396 16.18 -17.82 23.53
N HIS A 397 15.04 -17.18 23.24
CA HIS A 397 13.83 -17.34 24.05
C HIS A 397 12.61 -17.40 23.12
N CYS A 398 11.77 -18.42 23.33
CA CYS A 398 10.43 -18.48 22.76
C CYS A 398 9.51 -17.51 23.53
N VAL A 399 8.46 -17.02 22.88
CA VAL A 399 7.41 -16.21 23.52
C VAL A 399 6.07 -16.89 23.26
N ASP A 400 5.29 -17.10 24.32
CA ASP A 400 3.99 -17.76 24.26
C ASP A 400 2.95 -16.92 23.50
N LEU A 401 2.12 -17.62 22.70
CA LEU A 401 1.22 -17.04 21.70
C LEU A 401 -0.27 -17.27 22.02
N GLN A 402 -0.64 -17.37 23.31
CA GLN A 402 -2.00 -17.82 23.69
C GLN A 402 -3.09 -16.73 23.69
N ASN A 403 -2.76 -15.43 23.67
CA ASN A 403 -3.75 -14.34 23.76
C ASN A 403 -3.74 -13.40 22.54
N CYS A 404 -4.37 -13.83 21.45
CA CYS A 404 -4.63 -12.98 20.27
C CYS A 404 -6.03 -13.22 19.70
N GLU A 405 -7.04 -12.54 20.25
CA GLU A 405 -8.26 -12.25 19.50
C GLU A 405 -7.92 -11.19 18.44
N MET A 406 -7.93 -11.58 17.16
CA MET A 406 -7.64 -10.64 16.06
C MET A 406 -8.88 -9.87 15.61
N ASP A 407 -8.82 -8.55 15.76
CA ASP A 407 -9.76 -7.60 15.16
C ASP A 407 -9.76 -7.73 13.61
N LEU A 408 -10.84 -8.29 13.06
CA LEU A 408 -11.04 -8.55 11.62
C LEU A 408 -10.87 -7.31 10.73
N LEU A 409 -11.01 -6.10 11.28
CA LEU A 409 -10.87 -4.84 10.55
C LEU A 409 -9.40 -4.41 10.34
N ASN A 410 -8.49 -4.79 11.25
CA ASN A 410 -7.05 -4.55 11.08
C ASN A 410 -6.43 -5.60 10.14
N PHE A 411 -6.96 -6.82 10.14
CA PHE A 411 -6.56 -7.90 9.23
C PHE A 411 -6.55 -7.39 7.77
N ARG A 412 -7.68 -6.88 7.27
CA ARG A 412 -7.78 -6.42 5.87
C ARG A 412 -6.71 -5.40 5.43
N ASN A 413 -6.43 -4.39 6.25
CA ASN A 413 -5.49 -3.33 5.86
C ASN A 413 -4.03 -3.81 5.90
N THR A 414 -3.67 -4.62 6.91
CA THR A 414 -2.36 -5.28 6.97
C THR A 414 -2.17 -6.25 5.81
N PHE A 415 -3.25 -6.93 5.40
CA PHE A 415 -3.26 -7.84 4.25
C PHE A 415 -3.09 -7.14 2.91
N GLU A 416 -3.85 -6.06 2.65
CA GLU A 416 -3.68 -5.25 1.44
C GLU A 416 -2.25 -4.65 1.39
N TRP A 417 -1.64 -4.31 2.53
CA TRP A 417 -0.25 -3.81 2.60
C TRP A 417 0.81 -4.89 2.38
N MET A 418 0.72 -6.05 3.04
CA MET A 418 1.68 -7.16 2.84
C MET A 418 1.64 -7.69 1.41
N ALA A 419 0.44 -7.83 0.83
CA ALA A 419 0.25 -8.19 -0.55
C ALA A 419 1.04 -7.25 -1.49
N LEU A 420 0.94 -5.93 -1.29
CA LEU A 420 1.59 -4.94 -2.16
C LEU A 420 3.13 -4.88 -2.06
N ASN A 421 3.74 -5.48 -1.04
CA ASN A 421 5.19 -5.41 -0.79
C ASN A 421 5.93 -6.76 -0.96
N TYR A 422 5.27 -7.82 -1.43
CA TYR A 422 5.86 -9.17 -1.54
C TYR A 422 7.08 -9.28 -2.50
N HIS A 423 7.29 -8.31 -3.38
CA HIS A 423 8.49 -8.22 -4.24
C HIS A 423 9.24 -6.92 -3.96
N ALA A 424 10.10 -6.92 -2.94
CA ALA A 424 10.85 -5.74 -2.49
C ALA A 424 12.04 -5.34 -3.41
N ASP A 425 12.49 -6.23 -4.29
CA ASP A 425 13.50 -5.94 -5.34
C ASP A 425 12.91 -6.13 -6.74
N GLU A 426 12.49 -5.04 -7.39
CA GLU A 426 11.98 -5.07 -8.77
C GLU A 426 13.01 -5.62 -9.78
N LYS A 427 14.32 -5.43 -9.56
CA LYS A 427 15.38 -5.88 -10.50
C LYS A 427 15.74 -7.35 -10.29
N GLY A 428 15.63 -7.87 -9.07
CA GLY A 428 15.71 -9.29 -8.76
C GLY A 428 14.47 -10.04 -9.25
N ALA A 429 13.28 -9.56 -8.87
CA ALA A 429 12.00 -10.16 -9.26
C ALA A 429 11.82 -10.21 -10.79
N GLN A 430 12.17 -9.15 -11.53
CA GLN A 430 12.13 -9.20 -13.01
C GLN A 430 13.06 -10.26 -13.60
N ARG A 431 14.24 -10.48 -13.02
CA ARG A 431 15.17 -11.54 -13.49
C ARG A 431 14.66 -12.93 -13.14
N VAL A 432 14.16 -13.15 -11.93
CA VAL A 432 13.58 -14.44 -11.51
C VAL A 432 12.34 -14.77 -12.35
N HIS A 433 11.44 -13.79 -12.53
CA HIS A 433 10.25 -13.93 -13.37
C HIS A 433 10.60 -14.26 -14.82
N HIS A 434 11.58 -13.59 -15.43
CA HIS A 434 12.02 -13.86 -16.80
C HIS A 434 12.66 -15.26 -16.95
N ARG A 435 13.42 -15.72 -15.93
CA ARG A 435 13.98 -17.08 -15.89
C ARG A 435 12.86 -18.13 -15.83
N PHE A 436 11.99 -18.05 -14.82
CA PHE A 436 10.83 -18.93 -14.65
C PHE A 436 9.94 -19.00 -15.90
N VAL A 437 9.66 -17.85 -16.53
CA VAL A 437 8.85 -17.77 -17.74
C VAL A 437 9.45 -18.56 -18.91
N HIS A 438 10.77 -18.57 -19.04
CA HIS A 438 11.45 -19.31 -20.11
C HIS A 438 11.48 -20.82 -19.80
N ASP A 439 11.83 -21.19 -18.57
CA ASP A 439 11.93 -22.60 -18.18
C ASP A 439 10.55 -23.28 -18.15
N ALA A 440 9.50 -22.57 -17.71
CA ALA A 440 8.12 -23.05 -17.80
C ALA A 440 7.68 -23.26 -19.26
N LYS A 441 8.13 -22.42 -20.21
CA LYS A 441 7.85 -22.61 -21.64
C LYS A 441 8.48 -23.90 -22.17
N LEU A 442 9.74 -24.19 -21.81
CA LEU A 442 10.44 -25.42 -22.21
C LEU A 442 9.71 -26.68 -21.74
N VAL A 443 9.24 -26.71 -20.48
CA VAL A 443 8.46 -27.82 -19.92
C VAL A 443 7.15 -28.03 -20.70
N ILE A 444 6.45 -26.94 -21.04
CA ILE A 444 5.20 -27.00 -21.83
C ILE A 444 5.46 -27.54 -23.24
N GLU A 445 6.50 -27.07 -23.92
CA GLU A 445 6.84 -27.52 -25.29
C GLU A 445 7.23 -29.00 -25.31
N ALA A 446 8.01 -29.47 -24.32
CA ALA A 446 8.33 -30.88 -24.15
C ALA A 446 7.08 -31.75 -23.94
N LEU A 447 6.16 -31.34 -23.06
CA LEU A 447 4.88 -32.04 -22.84
C LEU A 447 4.00 -32.05 -24.10
N GLN A 448 3.91 -30.94 -24.83
CA GLN A 448 3.15 -30.85 -26.09
C GLN A 448 3.73 -31.80 -27.15
N MET A 449 5.05 -31.87 -27.29
CA MET A 449 5.71 -32.80 -28.21
C MET A 449 5.42 -34.26 -27.87
N GLN A 450 5.45 -34.66 -26.59
CA GLN A 450 5.10 -36.04 -26.21
C GLN A 450 3.60 -36.33 -26.40
N LEU A 451 2.70 -35.42 -26.02
CA LEU A 451 1.27 -35.58 -26.27
C LEU A 451 0.94 -35.64 -27.77
N ALA A 452 1.69 -34.92 -28.62
CA ALA A 452 1.56 -34.99 -30.07
C ALA A 452 2.01 -36.35 -30.63
N LYS A 453 3.16 -36.89 -30.19
CA LYS A 453 3.64 -38.24 -30.55
C LYS A 453 2.67 -39.35 -30.12
N MET A 454 1.99 -39.17 -28.99
CA MET A 454 0.97 -40.10 -28.49
C MET A 454 -0.41 -39.93 -29.16
N GLU A 455 -0.53 -39.06 -30.17
CA GLU A 455 -1.79 -38.65 -30.80
C GLU A 455 -2.89 -38.21 -29.80
N SER A 456 -2.49 -37.66 -28.65
CA SER A 456 -3.44 -37.23 -27.64
C SER A 456 -4.33 -36.11 -28.19
N PRO A 457 -5.66 -36.16 -27.97
CA PRO A 457 -6.56 -35.06 -28.34
C PRO A 457 -6.28 -33.78 -27.52
N PHE A 458 -5.41 -33.85 -26.50
CA PHE A 458 -4.96 -32.72 -25.69
C PHE A 458 -3.66 -32.06 -26.18
N LYS A 459 -3.05 -32.52 -27.29
CA LYS A 459 -1.75 -32.00 -27.78
C LYS A 459 -1.69 -30.48 -27.95
N ASN A 460 -2.79 -29.85 -28.36
CA ASN A 460 -2.91 -28.39 -28.53
C ASN A 460 -3.52 -27.66 -27.31
N CYS A 461 -3.89 -28.38 -26.26
CA CYS A 461 -4.60 -27.82 -25.10
C CYS A 461 -3.67 -27.13 -24.09
N LEU A 462 -2.38 -27.47 -24.08
CA LEU A 462 -1.42 -26.96 -23.09
C LEU A 462 -0.85 -25.57 -23.42
N CYS A 463 -1.24 -24.91 -24.52
CA CYS A 463 -0.74 -23.58 -24.85
C CYS A 463 -1.11 -22.52 -23.79
N ALA A 464 -2.23 -22.71 -23.09
CA ALA A 464 -2.65 -21.86 -21.97
C ALA A 464 -2.01 -22.25 -20.62
N LEU A 465 -1.31 -23.39 -20.54
CA LEU A 465 -0.73 -23.94 -19.30
C LEU A 465 0.31 -23.00 -18.66
N ARG A 466 0.96 -22.14 -19.45
CA ARG A 466 1.86 -21.09 -18.95
C ARG A 466 1.19 -20.12 -17.97
N LYS A 467 -0.14 -19.96 -18.03
CA LYS A 467 -0.90 -19.13 -17.08
C LYS A 467 -1.16 -19.83 -15.76
N THR A 468 -1.06 -21.15 -15.70
CA THR A 468 -1.29 -21.95 -14.51
C THR A 468 0.03 -22.31 -13.79
N ALA A 469 1.14 -21.72 -14.26
CA ALA A 469 2.48 -21.99 -13.79
C ALA A 469 2.83 -21.15 -12.56
N SER A 470 3.55 -21.72 -11.60
CA SER A 470 4.09 -21.04 -10.42
C SER A 470 5.54 -21.47 -10.20
N LEU A 471 6.47 -20.54 -9.98
CA LEU A 471 7.78 -20.90 -9.41
C LEU A 471 7.58 -21.05 -7.89
N VAL A 472 8.14 -22.09 -7.29
CA VAL A 472 8.20 -22.28 -5.84
C VAL A 472 9.66 -22.47 -5.46
N ASN A 473 10.11 -21.78 -4.41
CA ASN A 473 11.46 -21.85 -3.86
C ASN A 473 11.37 -21.87 -2.33
N GLY A 474 11.28 -23.06 -1.74
CA GLY A 474 11.02 -23.23 -0.31
C GLY A 474 9.66 -22.65 0.10
N ILE A 475 9.67 -21.48 0.74
CA ILE A 475 8.46 -20.72 1.15
C ILE A 475 8.08 -19.60 0.18
N GLU A 476 8.92 -19.29 -0.80
CA GLU A 476 8.68 -18.26 -1.81
C GLU A 476 7.87 -18.84 -2.98
N MET A 477 6.97 -18.05 -3.56
CA MET A 477 6.23 -18.44 -4.75
C MET A 477 6.01 -17.25 -5.69
N ASP A 478 6.34 -17.41 -6.97
CA ASP A 478 6.02 -16.46 -8.04
C ASP A 478 4.96 -17.06 -8.97
N MET A 479 4.10 -16.21 -9.56
CA MET A 479 3.16 -16.61 -10.62
C MET A 479 3.19 -15.58 -11.77
N PRO A 480 2.65 -15.88 -12.97
CA PRO A 480 2.40 -14.85 -13.98
C PRO A 480 1.34 -13.84 -13.50
N LEU A 481 1.46 -12.57 -13.93
CA LEU A 481 0.46 -11.54 -13.62
C LEU A 481 -0.94 -11.83 -14.18
N SER A 482 -1.03 -12.65 -15.24
CA SER A 482 -2.27 -13.19 -15.77
C SER A 482 -2.51 -14.64 -15.34
N PHE A 483 -2.22 -14.96 -14.07
CA PHE A 483 -2.40 -16.31 -13.53
C PHE A 483 -3.84 -16.78 -13.72
N GLU A 484 -3.99 -18.08 -13.91
CA GLU A 484 -5.28 -18.72 -14.12
C GLU A 484 -5.22 -20.16 -13.62
N VAL A 485 -6.27 -20.64 -12.96
CA VAL A 485 -6.36 -22.04 -12.51
C VAL A 485 -7.17 -22.88 -13.50
N PHE A 486 -8.09 -22.27 -14.24
CA PHE A 486 -8.78 -22.98 -15.32
C PHE A 486 -7.90 -23.06 -16.56
N LEU A 487 -7.66 -24.25 -17.09
CA LEU A 487 -7.01 -24.41 -18.40
C LEU A 487 -8.10 -24.34 -19.49
N PRO A 488 -8.29 -23.20 -20.19
CA PRO A 488 -9.30 -23.07 -21.24
C PRO A 488 -8.89 -23.88 -22.46
N ILE A 489 -9.71 -24.86 -22.83
CA ILE A 489 -9.57 -25.62 -24.06
C ILE A 489 -10.68 -25.26 -25.05
N ARG A 490 -10.30 -25.03 -26.30
CA ARG A 490 -11.26 -24.86 -27.40
C ARG A 490 -11.45 -26.22 -28.06
N LEU A 491 -12.66 -26.74 -28.01
CA LEU A 491 -13.00 -27.98 -28.71
C LEU A 491 -13.27 -27.65 -30.18
N PRO A 492 -12.63 -28.35 -31.15
CA PRO A 492 -12.79 -28.08 -32.59
C PRO A 492 -14.11 -28.68 -33.13
N ILE A 493 -15.20 -28.60 -32.37
CA ILE A 493 -16.46 -29.32 -32.59
C ILE A 493 -17.63 -28.44 -32.17
N ALA A 494 -18.63 -28.30 -33.04
CA ALA A 494 -19.88 -27.63 -32.71
C ALA A 494 -20.65 -28.38 -31.60
N LEU A 495 -21.01 -27.65 -30.53
CA LEU A 495 -21.73 -28.16 -29.37
C LEU A 495 -23.13 -27.53 -29.26
N LYS A 496 -24.16 -28.38 -29.23
CA LYS A 496 -25.51 -27.98 -28.82
C LYS A 496 -25.51 -27.81 -27.30
N ARG A 497 -26.00 -26.66 -26.83
CA ARG A 497 -25.95 -26.23 -25.43
C ARG A 497 -27.37 -26.12 -24.89
N SER A 498 -27.66 -26.79 -23.77
CA SER A 498 -28.92 -26.67 -23.03
C SER A 498 -28.61 -26.14 -21.63
N PHE A 499 -29.21 -25.02 -21.24
CA PHE A 499 -28.87 -24.31 -20.00
C PHE A 499 -29.96 -24.47 -18.94
N ASN A 500 -29.57 -24.91 -17.74
CA ASN A 500 -30.46 -25.01 -16.58
C ASN A 500 -30.34 -23.74 -15.72
N LYS A 501 -31.38 -22.89 -15.75
CA LYS A 501 -31.44 -21.63 -14.98
C LYS A 501 -31.36 -21.85 -13.46
N LYS A 502 -31.96 -22.93 -12.93
CA LYS A 502 -31.99 -23.20 -11.48
C LYS A 502 -30.62 -23.64 -10.94
N GLN A 503 -29.90 -24.46 -11.71
CA GLN A 503 -28.60 -25.01 -11.32
C GLN A 503 -27.40 -24.20 -11.83
N ARG A 504 -27.63 -23.16 -12.65
CA ARG A 504 -26.59 -22.37 -13.37
C ARG A 504 -25.60 -23.23 -14.16
N THR A 505 -26.13 -24.27 -14.81
CA THR A 505 -25.32 -25.24 -15.55
C THR A 505 -25.67 -25.32 -17.03
N VAL A 506 -24.73 -25.85 -17.80
CA VAL A 506 -24.90 -26.18 -19.20
C VAL A 506 -24.69 -27.68 -19.42
N GLN A 507 -25.61 -28.31 -20.13
CA GLN A 507 -25.40 -29.60 -20.75
C GLN A 507 -24.94 -29.37 -22.19
N MET A 508 -23.85 -30.03 -22.56
CA MET A 508 -23.26 -29.93 -23.90
C MET A 508 -23.37 -31.27 -24.61
N SER A 509 -23.97 -31.27 -25.80
CA SER A 509 -24.13 -32.45 -26.65
C SER A 509 -23.56 -32.21 -28.04
N LYS A 510 -23.06 -33.30 -28.66
CA LYS A 510 -22.53 -33.26 -30.02
C LYS A 510 -23.65 -33.02 -31.03
N CYS A 511 -23.34 -32.29 -32.12
CA CYS A 511 -24.29 -32.16 -33.22
C CYS A 511 -24.35 -33.41 -34.11
N ASN A 512 -23.22 -34.04 -34.51
CA ASN A 512 -23.25 -35.23 -35.41
C ASN A 512 -22.03 -36.20 -35.40
N TYR A 513 -20.97 -36.04 -34.58
CA TYR A 513 -19.71 -36.83 -34.74
C TYR A 513 -19.29 -37.69 -33.51
N ARG A 514 -18.68 -38.86 -33.72
CA ARG A 514 -18.01 -39.63 -32.65
C ARG A 514 -16.67 -38.95 -32.28
N HIS A 515 -16.46 -38.63 -31.01
CA HIS A 515 -15.22 -38.01 -30.52
C HIS A 515 -14.90 -38.49 -29.08
N PRO A 516 -13.62 -38.73 -28.71
CA PRO A 516 -13.21 -39.36 -27.44
C PRO A 516 -13.57 -38.62 -26.14
N PHE A 517 -14.19 -37.43 -26.20
CA PHE A 517 -14.61 -36.65 -25.03
C PHE A 517 -16.09 -36.83 -24.65
N PHE A 518 -16.87 -37.57 -25.45
CA PHE A 518 -18.30 -37.73 -25.24
C PHE A 518 -18.64 -39.10 -24.66
N PHE A 519 -19.52 -39.11 -23.67
CA PHE A 519 -20.21 -40.30 -23.20
C PHE A 519 -21.60 -40.35 -23.85
N GLY A 520 -21.79 -41.30 -24.77
CA GLY A 520 -22.95 -41.33 -25.66
C GLY A 520 -23.02 -40.09 -26.56
N ASN A 521 -24.02 -39.23 -26.32
CA ASN A 521 -24.21 -37.96 -27.02
C ASN A 521 -23.80 -36.72 -26.23
N SER A 522 -23.33 -36.87 -24.99
CA SER A 522 -23.05 -35.76 -24.08
C SER A 522 -21.57 -35.63 -23.73
N LEU A 523 -21.06 -34.41 -23.67
CA LEU A 523 -19.70 -34.10 -23.23
C LEU A 523 -19.61 -34.29 -21.71
N SER A 524 -18.62 -35.05 -21.22
CA SER A 524 -18.53 -35.36 -19.79
C SER A 524 -17.17 -35.01 -19.19
N ALA A 525 -17.18 -34.11 -18.21
CA ALA A 525 -15.98 -33.65 -17.52
C ALA A 525 -15.22 -34.79 -16.84
N LYS A 526 -15.97 -35.75 -16.24
CA LYS A 526 -15.40 -36.96 -15.62
C LYS A 526 -14.54 -37.76 -16.59
N TYR A 527 -15.05 -38.04 -17.80
CA TYR A 527 -14.31 -38.80 -18.79
C TYR A 527 -13.13 -38.00 -19.38
N MET A 528 -13.29 -36.69 -19.59
CA MET A 528 -12.21 -35.82 -20.06
C MET A 528 -11.04 -35.76 -19.06
N ASN A 529 -11.30 -35.54 -17.77
CA ASN A 529 -10.26 -35.53 -16.73
C ASN A 529 -9.61 -36.91 -16.53
N ILE A 530 -10.37 -38.02 -16.65
CA ILE A 530 -9.81 -39.37 -16.62
C ILE A 530 -8.87 -39.62 -17.80
N ARG A 531 -9.24 -39.19 -19.01
CA ARG A 531 -8.40 -39.33 -20.21
C ARG A 531 -7.14 -38.47 -20.10
N LEU A 532 -7.30 -37.18 -19.77
CA LEU A 532 -6.19 -36.24 -19.59
C LEU A 532 -5.18 -36.75 -18.55
N LYS A 533 -5.66 -37.29 -17.43
CA LYS A 533 -4.81 -37.93 -16.42
C LYS A 533 -3.98 -39.10 -16.97
N ASN A 534 -4.58 -39.95 -17.81
CA ASN A 534 -3.87 -41.10 -18.38
C ASN A 534 -2.84 -40.66 -19.42
N ASP A 535 -3.19 -39.67 -20.26
CA ASP A 535 -2.30 -39.14 -21.29
C ASP A 535 -1.12 -38.38 -20.65
N LEU A 536 -1.34 -37.53 -19.65
CA LEU A 536 -0.27 -36.82 -18.93
C LEU A 536 0.67 -37.78 -18.19
N ARG A 537 0.15 -38.81 -17.51
CA ARG A 537 1.00 -39.83 -16.84
C ARG A 537 1.96 -40.50 -17.79
N LYS A 538 1.47 -40.89 -18.98
CA LYS A 538 2.29 -41.54 -20.00
C LYS A 538 3.30 -40.58 -20.62
N ALA A 539 2.88 -39.35 -20.94
CA ALA A 539 3.77 -38.33 -21.48
C ALA A 539 4.92 -38.00 -20.51
N VAL A 540 4.61 -37.78 -19.23
CA VAL A 540 5.59 -37.46 -18.18
C VAL A 540 6.55 -38.62 -17.94
N ALA A 541 6.06 -39.86 -17.86
CA ALA A 541 6.91 -41.05 -17.72
C ALA A 541 7.83 -41.33 -18.94
N GLN A 542 7.63 -40.61 -20.05
CA GLN A 542 8.46 -40.68 -21.27
C GLN A 542 9.32 -39.42 -21.47
N LEU A 543 9.28 -38.45 -20.55
CA LEU A 543 10.17 -37.29 -20.60
C LEU A 543 11.52 -37.63 -19.98
N ALA A 544 12.59 -37.34 -20.73
CA ALA A 544 13.91 -37.22 -20.17
C ALA A 544 14.01 -35.93 -19.33
N PRO A 545 14.99 -35.82 -18.41
CA PRO A 545 15.22 -34.61 -17.62
C PRO A 545 15.49 -33.41 -18.54
N LEU A 546 14.92 -32.26 -18.21
CA LEU A 546 14.96 -31.08 -19.08
C LEU A 546 15.98 -30.06 -18.57
N ALA A 547 16.94 -29.69 -19.41
CA ALA A 547 17.84 -28.57 -19.14
C ALA A 547 17.12 -27.23 -19.41
N GLY A 548 16.99 -26.42 -18.37
CA GLY A 548 16.53 -25.04 -18.45
C GLY A 548 17.57 -24.09 -19.05
N TYR A 549 17.14 -22.88 -19.40
CA TYR A 549 17.94 -21.91 -20.17
C TYR A 549 19.24 -21.48 -19.46
N TRP A 550 19.29 -21.59 -18.13
CA TRP A 550 20.43 -21.21 -17.29
C TRP A 550 21.14 -22.40 -16.64
N GLY A 551 20.94 -23.63 -17.14
CA GLY A 551 21.65 -24.83 -16.69
C GLY A 551 21.02 -25.59 -15.52
N THR A 552 19.91 -25.12 -14.93
CA THR A 552 19.09 -25.94 -14.02
C THR A 552 18.57 -27.17 -14.76
N ILE A 553 18.65 -28.36 -14.15
CA ILE A 553 18.09 -29.60 -14.70
C ILE A 553 16.81 -29.94 -13.94
N TYR A 554 15.72 -30.13 -14.68
CA TYR A 554 14.40 -30.41 -14.13
C TYR A 554 13.97 -31.87 -14.32
N ASP A 555 13.55 -32.50 -13.22
CA ASP A 555 12.82 -33.77 -13.23
C ASP A 555 11.31 -33.50 -13.19
N ILE A 556 10.56 -34.12 -14.11
CA ILE A 556 9.13 -33.85 -14.29
C ILE A 556 8.28 -34.91 -13.58
N GLU A 557 7.38 -34.47 -12.70
CA GLU A 557 6.40 -35.30 -12.00
C GLU A 557 4.97 -34.85 -12.30
N TYR A 558 4.00 -35.76 -12.14
CA TYR A 558 2.58 -35.46 -12.32
C TYR A 558 1.68 -36.19 -11.31
N GLU A 559 0.79 -35.43 -10.66
CA GLU A 559 -0.22 -35.95 -9.75
C GLU A 559 -1.63 -35.42 -10.07
N PRO A 560 -2.64 -36.30 -10.20
CA PRO A 560 -4.05 -35.90 -10.28
C PRO A 560 -4.67 -35.74 -8.89
N LEU A 561 -5.25 -34.56 -8.63
CA LEU A 561 -6.15 -34.36 -7.49
C LEU A 561 -7.50 -35.05 -7.76
N LYS A 562 -7.96 -35.83 -6.78
CA LYS A 562 -9.15 -36.68 -6.90
C LYS A 562 -10.17 -36.38 -5.81
N TYR A 563 -11.44 -36.40 -6.19
CA TYR A 563 -12.57 -36.43 -5.27
C TYR A 563 -13.37 -37.71 -5.53
N ASN A 564 -13.70 -38.50 -4.50
CA ASN A 564 -14.36 -39.81 -4.62
C ASN A 564 -13.74 -40.70 -5.74
N ARG A 565 -12.40 -40.80 -5.76
CA ARG A 565 -11.57 -41.51 -6.78
C ARG A 565 -11.60 -40.94 -8.20
N VAL A 566 -12.41 -39.92 -8.49
CA VAL A 566 -12.50 -39.25 -9.81
C VAL A 566 -11.53 -38.05 -9.86
N PRO A 567 -10.66 -37.94 -10.89
CA PRO A 567 -9.81 -36.76 -11.06
C PRO A 567 -10.63 -35.52 -11.43
N PHE A 568 -10.34 -34.38 -10.80
CA PHE A 568 -11.00 -33.11 -11.09
C PHE A 568 -10.02 -31.94 -11.36
N ALA A 569 -8.81 -32.03 -10.82
CA ALA A 569 -7.71 -31.10 -11.05
C ALA A 569 -6.40 -31.86 -11.25
N HIS A 570 -5.40 -31.17 -11.80
CA HIS A 570 -4.16 -31.71 -12.30
C HIS A 570 -2.99 -30.88 -11.78
N GLN A 571 -1.94 -31.55 -11.29
CA GLN A 571 -0.72 -30.92 -10.80
C GLN A 571 0.47 -31.51 -11.55
N MET A 572 1.35 -30.66 -12.08
CA MET A 572 2.67 -31.07 -12.59
C MET A 572 3.76 -30.29 -11.87
N TYR A 573 4.90 -30.94 -11.68
CA TYR A 573 6.06 -30.36 -11.03
C TYR A 573 7.26 -30.56 -11.97
N ALA A 574 8.03 -29.51 -12.21
CA ALA A 574 9.38 -29.59 -12.72
C ALA A 574 10.30 -29.24 -11.54
N LYS A 575 10.78 -30.26 -10.83
CA LYS A 575 11.65 -30.08 -9.65
C LYS A 575 13.09 -29.90 -10.09
N ASP A 576 13.81 -28.95 -9.49
CA ASP A 576 15.25 -28.85 -9.68
C ASP A 576 15.90 -30.13 -9.11
N ARG A 577 16.68 -30.82 -9.95
CA ARG A 577 17.32 -32.09 -9.61
C ARG A 577 18.30 -31.97 -8.44
N TYR A 578 18.90 -30.80 -8.27
CA TYR A 578 19.95 -30.55 -7.28
C TYR A 578 19.46 -29.71 -6.09
N ASP A 579 18.26 -29.12 -6.20
CA ASP A 579 17.61 -28.32 -5.16
C ASP A 579 16.16 -28.78 -4.95
N GLY A 580 15.96 -29.63 -3.94
CA GLY A 580 14.65 -30.20 -3.62
C GLY A 580 13.60 -29.19 -3.15
N GLU A 581 13.97 -27.96 -2.81
CA GLU A 581 13.03 -26.90 -2.43
C GLU A 581 12.55 -26.07 -3.63
N ARG A 582 13.26 -26.14 -4.76
CA ARG A 582 12.98 -25.35 -5.97
C ARG A 582 12.22 -26.15 -7.02
N SER A 583 11.05 -25.67 -7.43
CA SER A 583 10.21 -26.33 -8.44
C SER A 583 9.35 -25.35 -9.25
N ILE A 584 9.09 -25.68 -10.51
CA ILE A 584 8.03 -25.03 -11.29
C ILE A 584 6.78 -25.91 -11.22
N ARG A 585 5.68 -25.39 -10.68
CA ARG A 585 4.40 -26.09 -10.53
C ARG A 585 3.41 -25.65 -11.59
N PHE A 586 2.56 -26.56 -12.06
CA PHE A 586 1.45 -26.27 -12.94
C PHE A 586 0.18 -26.88 -12.37
N ASP A 587 -0.65 -26.06 -11.72
CA ASP A 587 -1.86 -26.48 -11.00
C ASP A 587 -3.10 -26.01 -11.76
N PHE A 588 -3.92 -26.94 -12.28
CA PHE A 588 -5.02 -26.57 -13.18
C PHE A 588 -6.26 -27.47 -13.16
N ILE A 589 -7.40 -26.87 -13.49
CA ILE A 589 -8.71 -27.51 -13.72
C ILE A 589 -9.08 -27.34 -15.19
N LEU A 590 -9.48 -28.42 -15.87
CA LEU A 590 -9.87 -28.34 -17.27
C LEU A 590 -11.22 -27.62 -17.45
N ALA A 591 -11.28 -26.65 -18.36
CA ALA A 591 -12.52 -25.95 -18.72
C ALA A 591 -12.65 -25.74 -20.23
N VAL A 592 -13.87 -25.85 -20.77
CA VAL A 592 -14.15 -25.64 -22.20
C VAL A 592 -14.44 -24.15 -22.44
N GLU A 593 -13.66 -23.51 -23.31
CA GLU A 593 -13.84 -22.09 -23.67
C GLU A 593 -14.81 -21.90 -24.84
N PHE A 594 -15.71 -20.92 -24.66
CA PHE A 594 -16.63 -20.42 -25.68
C PHE A 594 -16.42 -18.92 -25.91
N ASN A 595 -16.47 -18.50 -27.18
CA ASN A 595 -16.57 -17.08 -27.54
C ASN A 595 -18.03 -16.64 -27.43
N GLY A 596 -18.35 -15.61 -26.64
CA GLY A 596 -19.72 -15.15 -26.44
C GLY A 596 -20.45 -14.74 -27.72
N ALA A 597 -19.71 -14.22 -28.72
CA ALA A 597 -20.29 -13.78 -29.99
C ALA A 597 -20.80 -14.96 -30.83
N GLU A 598 -20.06 -16.08 -30.83
CA GLU A 598 -20.43 -17.32 -31.53
C GLU A 598 -21.37 -18.20 -30.69
N ALA A 599 -21.29 -18.05 -29.37
CA ALA A 599 -21.91 -18.92 -28.39
C ALA A 599 -22.49 -18.11 -27.23
N PRO A 600 -23.55 -17.30 -27.45
CA PRO A 600 -24.08 -16.43 -26.42
C PRO A 600 -24.64 -17.20 -25.22
N LEU A 601 -24.48 -16.62 -24.03
CA LEU A 601 -25.15 -17.09 -22.82
C LEU A 601 -26.61 -16.60 -22.78
N PRO A 602 -27.52 -17.34 -22.12
CA PRO A 602 -28.86 -16.84 -21.82
C PRO A 602 -28.82 -15.53 -21.03
N ALA A 603 -29.76 -14.62 -21.31
CA ALA A 603 -29.80 -13.27 -20.72
C ALA A 603 -29.70 -13.24 -19.19
N TYR A 604 -30.22 -14.27 -18.49
CA TYR A 604 -30.17 -14.37 -17.02
C TYR A 604 -28.76 -14.58 -16.41
N TYR A 605 -27.72 -14.73 -17.23
CA TYR A 605 -26.32 -14.66 -16.78
C TYR A 605 -25.74 -13.24 -16.75
N ASN A 606 -26.45 -12.22 -17.25
CA ASN A 606 -26.04 -10.81 -17.28
C ASN A 606 -24.64 -10.58 -17.88
N ALA A 607 -24.26 -11.37 -18.88
CA ALA A 607 -22.97 -11.28 -19.56
C ALA A 607 -23.08 -10.47 -20.88
N PRO A 608 -22.16 -9.54 -21.18
CA PRO A 608 -22.05 -8.93 -22.50
C PRO A 608 -21.79 -10.00 -23.58
N GLN A 609 -22.40 -9.86 -24.76
CA GLN A 609 -22.26 -10.82 -25.85
C GLN A 609 -20.81 -10.95 -26.36
N SER A 610 -19.95 -9.96 -26.14
CA SER A 610 -18.53 -10.01 -26.51
C SER A 610 -17.65 -10.82 -25.54
N TYR A 611 -18.15 -11.21 -24.36
CA TYR A 611 -17.33 -11.87 -23.35
C TYR A 611 -17.20 -13.38 -23.63
N LYS A 612 -16.00 -13.92 -23.44
CA LYS A 612 -15.82 -15.37 -23.40
C LYS A 612 -16.38 -15.94 -22.11
N TRP A 613 -16.82 -17.19 -22.14
CA TRP A 613 -17.25 -17.91 -20.94
C TRP A 613 -16.76 -19.35 -20.99
N TRP A 614 -16.61 -19.95 -19.81
CA TRP A 614 -16.02 -21.27 -19.66
C TRP A 614 -17.02 -22.25 -19.03
N ALA A 615 -17.04 -23.48 -19.52
CA ALA A 615 -17.75 -24.57 -18.89
C ALA A 615 -16.75 -25.46 -18.13
N TYR A 616 -16.93 -25.63 -16.82
CA TYR A 616 -16.03 -26.45 -15.98
C TYR A 616 -16.77 -27.65 -15.36
N GLY A 617 -16.02 -28.71 -15.05
CA GLY A 617 -16.56 -29.90 -14.41
C GLY A 617 -16.98 -29.65 -12.97
N LEU A 618 -18.22 -30.00 -12.61
CA LEU A 618 -18.70 -29.89 -11.24
C LEU A 618 -18.36 -31.15 -10.43
N VAL A 619 -18.00 -30.93 -9.17
CA VAL A 619 -17.70 -31.96 -8.17
C VAL A 619 -18.68 -31.77 -7.03
N ALA A 620 -19.52 -32.77 -6.74
CA ALA A 620 -20.45 -32.74 -5.63
C ALA A 620 -19.98 -33.62 -4.48
N VAL A 621 -20.31 -33.19 -3.26
CA VAL A 621 -19.86 -33.80 -2.01
C VAL A 621 -20.48 -35.19 -1.77
N ASP A 622 -21.65 -35.44 -2.35
CA ASP A 622 -22.59 -36.52 -2.05
C ASP A 622 -22.87 -37.48 -3.23
N ASN A 623 -22.05 -37.43 -4.29
CA ASN A 623 -22.26 -38.17 -5.55
C ASN A 623 -23.59 -37.87 -6.29
N SER A 624 -24.40 -36.88 -5.88
CA SER A 624 -25.72 -36.59 -6.46
C SER A 624 -25.70 -35.99 -7.87
N TYR A 625 -24.51 -35.71 -8.41
CA TYR A 625 -24.35 -34.87 -9.61
C TYR A 625 -24.12 -35.64 -10.91
N ASN A 626 -24.96 -35.36 -11.91
CA ASN A 626 -24.84 -35.95 -13.24
C ASN A 626 -23.58 -35.41 -13.95
N PRO A 627 -22.61 -36.26 -14.36
CA PRO A 627 -21.30 -35.87 -14.90
C PRO A 627 -21.33 -35.26 -16.32
N VAL A 628 -22.54 -34.95 -16.82
CA VAL A 628 -22.87 -34.31 -18.10
C VAL A 628 -23.28 -32.84 -17.93
N HIS A 629 -23.59 -32.39 -16.70
CA HIS A 629 -23.81 -30.98 -16.40
C HIS A 629 -22.49 -30.31 -16.01
N TRP A 630 -22.22 -29.17 -16.64
CA TRP A 630 -21.03 -28.36 -16.43
C TRP A 630 -21.43 -27.04 -15.77
N GLY A 631 -20.62 -26.57 -14.83
CA GLY A 631 -20.78 -25.23 -14.24
C GLY A 631 -20.42 -24.17 -15.28
N VAL A 632 -21.20 -23.09 -15.34
CA VAL A 632 -20.91 -21.95 -16.22
C VAL A 632 -20.14 -20.89 -15.42
N LEU A 633 -18.91 -20.59 -15.86
CA LEU A 633 -18.05 -19.56 -15.30
C LEU A 633 -17.89 -18.40 -16.28
N LEU A 634 -18.01 -17.18 -15.75
CA LEU A 634 -17.62 -15.96 -16.44
C LEU A 634 -16.26 -15.51 -15.88
N PRO A 635 -15.18 -15.51 -16.69
CA PRO A 635 -13.89 -14.98 -16.27
C PRO A 635 -13.99 -13.46 -16.11
N CYS A 636 -14.31 -13.02 -14.89
CA CYS A 636 -14.61 -11.63 -14.55
C CYS A 636 -13.41 -10.68 -14.74
N TRP A 637 -12.21 -11.24 -14.92
CA TRP A 637 -10.98 -10.52 -15.25
C TRP A 637 -10.82 -10.12 -16.72
N GLN A 638 -11.73 -10.46 -17.63
CA GLN A 638 -11.60 -10.10 -19.06
C GLN A 638 -11.51 -8.58 -19.33
N ASN A 639 -12.06 -7.75 -18.43
CA ASN A 639 -11.91 -6.29 -18.43
C ASN A 639 -11.22 -5.78 -17.15
N ALA A 640 -10.52 -6.64 -16.40
CA ALA A 640 -9.72 -6.21 -15.26
C ALA A 640 -8.47 -5.47 -15.75
N THR A 641 -8.22 -4.27 -15.21
CA THR A 641 -6.97 -3.57 -15.45
C THR A 641 -5.81 -4.35 -14.82
N ILE A 642 -4.58 -4.14 -15.33
CA ILE A 642 -3.37 -4.77 -14.78
C ILE A 642 -3.25 -4.51 -13.26
N ALA A 643 -3.71 -3.35 -12.78
CA ALA A 643 -3.74 -3.01 -11.35
C ALA A 643 -4.74 -3.85 -10.52
N VAL A 644 -5.83 -4.35 -11.12
CA VAL A 644 -6.74 -5.29 -10.46
C VAL A 644 -6.14 -6.70 -10.45
N LEU A 645 -5.53 -7.12 -11.56
CA LEU A 645 -4.84 -8.41 -11.66
C LEU A 645 -3.68 -8.52 -10.66
N LEU A 646 -2.85 -7.48 -10.52
CA LEU A 646 -1.80 -7.41 -9.49
C LEU A 646 -2.36 -7.59 -8.07
N ARG A 647 -3.49 -6.95 -7.74
CA ARG A 647 -4.11 -7.09 -6.41
C ARG A 647 -4.58 -8.52 -6.14
N CYS A 648 -5.19 -9.18 -7.12
CA CYS A 648 -5.62 -10.57 -7.00
C CYS A 648 -4.43 -11.53 -6.88
N HIS A 649 -3.39 -11.33 -7.70
CA HIS A 649 -2.14 -12.09 -7.68
C HIS A 649 -1.48 -12.01 -6.30
N ASN A 650 -1.27 -10.80 -5.80
CA ASN A 650 -0.63 -10.56 -4.51
C ASN A 650 -1.46 -11.08 -3.31
N MET A 651 -2.81 -11.05 -3.39
CA MET A 651 -3.66 -11.67 -2.35
C MET A 651 -3.51 -13.19 -2.27
N LEU A 652 -3.29 -13.88 -3.40
CA LEU A 652 -3.14 -15.34 -3.42
C LEU A 652 -1.80 -15.81 -2.85
N LEU A 653 -0.71 -15.10 -3.17
CA LEU A 653 0.60 -15.33 -2.57
C LEU A 653 0.55 -15.16 -1.04
N LEU A 654 -0.18 -14.14 -0.57
CA LEU A 654 -0.38 -13.90 0.86
C LEU A 654 -1.28 -14.95 1.53
N LEU A 655 -2.30 -15.48 0.85
CA LEU A 655 -3.13 -16.58 1.35
C LEU A 655 -2.31 -17.87 1.57
N LEU A 656 -1.35 -18.16 0.70
CA LEU A 656 -0.45 -19.30 0.85
C LEU A 656 0.49 -19.13 2.05
N LEU A 657 1.01 -17.91 2.27
CA LEU A 657 1.75 -17.54 3.47
C LEU A 657 0.92 -17.76 4.76
N ILE A 658 -0.37 -17.40 4.79
CA ILE A 658 -1.24 -17.72 5.94
C ILE A 658 -1.33 -19.23 6.12
N PHE A 659 -1.65 -19.98 5.06
CA PHE A 659 -1.85 -21.42 5.15
C PHE A 659 -0.59 -22.12 5.67
N TYR A 660 0.59 -21.67 5.24
CA TYR A 660 1.87 -22.15 5.77
C TYR A 660 2.06 -21.80 7.25
N LEU A 661 1.80 -20.55 7.67
CA LEU A 661 1.80 -20.13 9.08
C LEU A 661 0.84 -20.98 9.93
N PHE A 662 -0.36 -21.26 9.43
CA PHE A 662 -1.38 -22.06 10.12
C PHE A 662 -0.98 -23.55 10.22
N PHE A 663 -0.37 -24.10 9.17
CA PHE A 663 0.13 -25.48 9.15
C PHE A 663 1.38 -25.64 10.04
N TRP A 664 2.24 -24.63 10.08
CA TRP A 664 3.37 -24.53 11.00
C TRP A 664 2.87 -24.49 12.46
N LEU A 665 1.90 -23.64 12.77
CA LEU A 665 1.23 -23.60 14.09
C LEU A 665 0.56 -24.92 14.48
N GLN A 666 -0.05 -25.66 13.53
CA GLN A 666 -0.59 -26.99 13.78
C GLN A 666 0.50 -28.04 14.04
N ASN A 667 1.61 -28.00 13.31
CA ASN A 667 2.72 -28.93 13.52
C ASN A 667 3.47 -28.62 14.84
N CYS A 668 3.61 -27.35 15.23
CA CYS A 668 4.08 -26.97 16.56
C CYS A 668 3.19 -27.53 17.68
N LYS A 669 1.85 -27.54 17.50
CA LYS A 669 0.92 -28.19 18.44
C LYS A 669 1.04 -29.72 18.48
N ARG A 670 1.53 -30.37 17.41
CA ARG A 670 1.87 -31.81 17.41
C ARG A 670 3.22 -32.15 18.05
N PHE A 671 4.11 -31.17 18.20
CA PHE A 671 5.35 -31.30 18.98
C PHE A 671 5.20 -30.86 20.45
N GLN A 672 3.99 -30.48 20.87
CA GLN A 672 3.60 -30.18 22.26
C GLN A 672 2.66 -31.24 22.86
N ARG A 673 2.58 -32.41 22.24
CA ARG A 673 1.98 -33.66 22.75
C ARG A 673 2.97 -34.79 22.51
#